data_AF-A0A0V0QD25-F1
#
_entry.id   AF-A0A0V0QD25-F1
#
_cell.length_a   1.000
_cell.length_b   1.000
_cell.length_c   1.000
_cell.angle_alpha   90.00
_cell.angle_beta   90.00
_cell.angle_gamma   90.00
#
_symmetry.space_group_name_H-M   'P 1'
#
loop_
_entity.id
_entity.type
_entity.pdbx_description
1 polymer ?
#
loop_
_entity_poly.entity_id
_entity_poly.type
_entity_poly.pdbx_seq_one_letter_code
_entity_poly.pdbx_strand_id
1 'polypeptide(L)'
;MNNLQDPSFLENRPKGHEKYSNDDIDKCPVMQIKAKQLEKDQNQLQKKNQIQDIENPKKMKMPKGGCPFMPSDKKKNPMLGVMENGYDVAFISPYEYFFSMTPLLDIAIMDKPQSPKERKVFDSYPIYLKHSLMIDDDENMKKVREMEISKRFFCYDRFREKGNKEYYKGNYETALSFYERAYHCFRWLSYKPPKDDSESDEEEQTKQQNDQNQENKQNNEEVKQEEEKQEDEQEIKAQNQKINKNLKEKIIDKLSDKEKQLFGVSELSQKEEQEVQDYIKQMKQQKKEFRQKYKNLMKTYNDETVVLHDGEELTDAQDIEMRDSMLHIILMLIGVVYIKLKHFKLAITAIEESQKIHDKSTQLEYRKSQAITYNKWSTLEELEEGKKLIDRAIEMKKYEKLFVESQPGMLKIMNLHNHEEAYRDQAIQAVQSIHERKEFETEKVRAVMKRQKRYQEIIAEMIADGKTPQNFEQEKDEFDDQLEMMVVHEMVKKYYKAIEFYTETKKPDQVSAAKYQLQKLLETVQEMVYFWELDWNCWAAQEVNKEFKFDLKDEKMLKDLNKIKKKMAKEIFDSAKNFNFEIFKWALNDVMDAKRQRDREIEEERKKQKKQQDKMGPQSLTSLVINNTIKSPQFFFSLSFLMVILIVIYSVLGNNGSSNEILQQILKTGFLNMNSK
;
A
#
# COMPACT_ATOMS: atom_id res chain seq x y z
N MET A 1 -49.60 -13.23 -11.40
CA MET A 1 -50.51 -14.39 -11.40
C MET A 1 -50.16 -15.44 -12.47
N ASN A 2 -48.87 -15.62 -12.83
CA ASN A 2 -48.44 -16.60 -13.86
C ASN A 2 -47.65 -17.82 -13.31
N ASN A 3 -47.73 -18.11 -12.01
CA ASN A 3 -46.91 -19.17 -11.37
C ASN A 3 -47.61 -20.55 -11.23
N LEU A 4 -48.73 -20.81 -11.91
CA LEU A 4 -49.47 -22.07 -11.79
C LEU A 4 -49.17 -23.09 -12.92
N GLN A 5 -48.17 -22.85 -13.75
CA GLN A 5 -47.74 -23.76 -14.82
C GLN A 5 -46.51 -24.60 -14.46
N ASP A 6 -46.13 -24.66 -13.18
CA ASP A 6 -45.03 -25.52 -12.73
C ASP A 6 -45.50 -27.00 -12.69
N PRO A 7 -44.93 -27.91 -13.51
CA PRO A 7 -45.35 -29.31 -13.58
C PRO A 7 -45.16 -30.07 -12.26
N SER A 8 -44.30 -29.59 -11.36
CA SER A 8 -44.11 -30.18 -10.02
C SER A 8 -45.34 -30.04 -9.11
N PHE A 9 -46.25 -29.11 -9.41
CA PHE A 9 -47.48 -28.90 -8.63
C PHE A 9 -48.56 -29.94 -8.97
N LEU A 10 -48.50 -30.56 -10.15
CA LEU A 10 -49.45 -31.60 -10.58
C LEU A 10 -49.19 -32.95 -9.90
N GLU A 11 -47.94 -33.25 -9.53
CA GLU A 11 -47.57 -34.51 -8.88
C GLU A 11 -48.01 -34.60 -7.40
N ASN A 12 -48.37 -33.49 -6.77
CA ASN A 12 -48.75 -33.43 -5.35
C ASN A 12 -50.26 -33.16 -5.12
N ARG A 13 -51.12 -33.64 -6.03
CA ARG A 13 -52.57 -33.56 -5.82
C ARG A 13 -53.02 -34.56 -4.73
N PRO A 14 -53.91 -34.16 -3.79
CA PRO A 14 -54.53 -35.09 -2.86
C PRO A 14 -55.26 -36.21 -3.64
N LYS A 15 -55.06 -37.47 -3.24
CA LYS A 15 -55.73 -38.61 -3.86
C LYS A 15 -57.25 -38.38 -3.93
N GLY A 16 -57.83 -38.54 -5.13
CA GLY A 16 -59.26 -38.31 -5.38
C GLY A 16 -59.63 -36.97 -6.03
N HIS A 17 -58.66 -36.09 -6.33
CA HIS A 17 -58.90 -34.81 -7.02
C HIS A 17 -58.56 -34.85 -8.53
N GLU A 18 -58.43 -36.04 -9.10
CA GLU A 18 -58.04 -36.27 -10.50
C GLU A 18 -59.11 -35.83 -11.51
N LYS A 19 -60.37 -35.68 -11.08
CA LYS A 19 -61.53 -35.39 -11.97
C LYS A 19 -61.97 -33.92 -12.01
N TYR A 20 -61.36 -33.04 -11.21
CA TYR A 20 -61.76 -31.63 -11.14
C TYR A 20 -61.02 -30.79 -12.19
N SER A 21 -61.74 -29.87 -12.83
CA SER A 21 -61.16 -28.94 -13.79
C SER A 21 -60.22 -27.96 -13.07
N ASN A 22 -59.25 -27.39 -13.78
CA ASN A 22 -58.32 -26.43 -13.17
C ASN A 22 -59.05 -25.20 -12.59
N ASP A 23 -60.22 -24.84 -13.13
CA ASP A 23 -61.05 -23.72 -12.63
C ASP A 23 -61.73 -24.03 -11.28
N ASP A 24 -61.90 -25.32 -10.94
CA ASP A 24 -62.47 -25.75 -9.65
C ASP A 24 -61.40 -25.81 -8.55
N ILE A 25 -60.12 -25.95 -8.94
CA ILE A 25 -58.98 -26.01 -8.01
C ILE A 25 -58.77 -24.65 -7.33
N ASP A 26 -58.96 -23.55 -8.06
CA ASP A 26 -58.84 -22.18 -7.53
C ASP A 26 -59.94 -21.84 -6.52
N LYS A 27 -61.07 -22.55 -6.55
CA LYS A 27 -62.17 -22.40 -5.59
C LYS A 27 -62.05 -23.30 -4.36
N CYS A 28 -61.08 -24.24 -4.36
CA CYS A 28 -60.90 -25.18 -3.25
C CYS A 28 -60.33 -24.47 -2.01
N PRO A 29 -61.05 -24.41 -0.88
CA PRO A 29 -60.59 -23.71 0.32
C PRO A 29 -59.26 -24.24 0.86
N VAL A 30 -59.02 -25.54 0.71
CA VAL A 30 -57.78 -26.20 1.16
C VAL A 30 -56.58 -25.77 0.32
N MET A 31 -56.75 -25.60 -1.00
CA MET A 31 -55.68 -25.13 -1.89
C MET A 31 -55.40 -23.64 -1.68
N GLN A 32 -56.43 -22.83 -1.40
CA GLN A 32 -56.26 -21.42 -1.02
C GLN A 32 -55.51 -21.25 0.30
N ILE A 33 -55.75 -22.13 1.29
CA ILE A 33 -55.00 -22.13 2.55
C ILE A 33 -53.54 -22.51 2.31
N LYS A 34 -53.27 -23.57 1.53
CA LYS A 34 -51.89 -23.97 1.20
C LYS A 34 -51.14 -22.92 0.39
N ALA A 35 -51.79 -22.27 -0.58
CA ALA A 35 -51.20 -21.19 -1.35
C ALA A 35 -50.86 -19.99 -0.45
N LYS A 36 -51.77 -19.58 0.45
CA LYS A 36 -51.49 -18.53 1.44
C LYS A 36 -50.40 -18.92 2.44
N GLN A 37 -50.23 -20.21 2.71
CA GLN A 37 -49.19 -20.71 3.62
C GLN A 37 -47.83 -20.72 2.92
N LEU A 38 -47.75 -21.18 1.67
CA LEU A 38 -46.55 -21.07 0.82
C LEU A 38 -46.15 -19.61 0.58
N GLU A 39 -47.11 -18.71 0.39
CA GLU A 39 -46.85 -17.27 0.23
C GLU A 39 -46.38 -16.64 1.56
N LYS A 40 -46.89 -17.11 2.70
CA LYS A 40 -46.35 -16.72 4.03
C LYS A 40 -44.95 -17.28 4.26
N ASP A 41 -44.67 -18.51 3.85
CA ASP A 41 -43.38 -19.15 4.03
C ASP A 41 -42.31 -18.52 3.10
N GLN A 42 -42.66 -18.20 1.85
CA GLN A 42 -41.80 -17.44 0.93
C GLN A 42 -41.55 -16.01 1.43
N ASN A 43 -42.57 -15.33 1.94
CA ASN A 43 -42.39 -14.00 2.55
C ASN A 43 -41.59 -14.06 3.87
N GLN A 44 -41.65 -15.16 4.63
CA GLN A 44 -40.79 -15.38 5.80
C GLN A 44 -39.35 -15.71 5.43
N LEU A 45 -39.10 -16.45 4.33
CA LEU A 45 -37.76 -16.71 3.80
C LEU A 45 -37.11 -15.44 3.23
N GLN A 46 -37.86 -14.62 2.49
CA GLN A 46 -37.37 -13.32 2.02
C GLN A 46 -37.11 -12.35 3.19
N LYS A 47 -37.93 -12.36 4.24
CA LYS A 47 -37.65 -11.61 5.48
C LYS A 47 -36.45 -12.16 6.25
N LYS A 48 -36.24 -13.48 6.33
CA LYS A 48 -35.05 -14.06 6.99
C LYS A 48 -33.74 -13.68 6.29
N ASN A 49 -33.75 -13.60 4.97
CA ASN A 49 -32.56 -13.22 4.20
C ASN A 49 -32.29 -11.70 4.17
N GLN A 50 -33.27 -10.86 4.53
CA GLN A 50 -33.07 -9.41 4.72
C GLN A 50 -32.88 -8.99 6.18
N ILE A 51 -33.11 -9.87 7.17
CA ILE A 51 -33.06 -9.55 8.62
C ILE A 51 -31.80 -10.09 9.32
N GLN A 52 -30.88 -10.77 8.61
CA GLN A 52 -29.59 -11.14 9.21
C GLN A 52 -28.62 -9.96 9.41
N ASP A 53 -28.93 -8.78 8.87
CA ASP A 53 -28.20 -7.55 9.19
C ASP A 53 -29.09 -6.56 9.97
N ILE A 54 -28.73 -6.39 11.26
CA ILE A 54 -29.05 -5.26 12.13
C ILE A 54 -30.52 -5.16 12.62
N GLU A 55 -31.02 -6.18 13.32
CA GLU A 55 -31.97 -5.91 14.43
C GLU A 55 -31.16 -5.55 15.68
N ASN A 56 -31.17 -4.26 16.04
CA ASN A 56 -30.71 -3.79 17.35
C ASN A 56 -31.53 -4.50 18.45
N PRO A 57 -30.97 -5.45 19.22
CA PRO A 57 -31.74 -6.14 20.24
C PRO A 57 -32.13 -5.13 21.31
N LYS A 58 -33.45 -4.96 21.50
CA LYS A 58 -34.01 -4.23 22.65
C LYS A 58 -33.27 -4.71 23.91
N LYS A 59 -32.68 -3.77 24.65
CA LYS A 59 -31.82 -3.99 25.83
C LYS A 59 -32.57 -4.79 26.91
N MET A 60 -32.65 -6.11 26.79
CA MET A 60 -32.93 -6.98 27.92
C MET A 60 -31.78 -6.80 28.92
N LYS A 61 -32.10 -6.35 30.14
CA LYS A 61 -31.14 -6.22 31.23
C LYS A 61 -30.67 -7.64 31.61
N MET A 62 -29.58 -8.09 31.02
CA MET A 62 -28.94 -9.33 31.43
C MET A 62 -28.44 -9.19 32.89
N PRO A 63 -28.54 -10.25 33.70
CA PRO A 63 -28.04 -10.24 35.08
C PRO A 63 -26.55 -9.87 35.10
N LYS A 64 -26.16 -8.94 35.97
CA LYS A 64 -24.78 -8.40 36.08
C LYS A 64 -23.76 -9.37 36.71
N GLY A 65 -24.09 -10.66 36.84
CA GLY A 65 -23.21 -11.68 37.41
C GLY A 65 -23.00 -12.83 36.43
N GLY A 66 -22.16 -12.61 35.41
CA GLY A 66 -21.69 -13.69 34.54
C GLY A 66 -20.48 -14.39 35.15
N CYS A 67 -20.39 -15.71 35.01
CA CYS A 67 -19.21 -16.48 35.39
C CYS A 67 -17.97 -15.92 34.68
N PRO A 68 -16.88 -15.55 35.38
CA PRO A 68 -15.67 -15.02 34.75
C PRO A 68 -15.00 -16.00 33.77
N PHE A 69 -15.30 -17.30 33.87
CA PHE A 69 -14.79 -18.35 33.00
C PHE A 69 -15.61 -18.58 31.73
N MET A 70 -16.81 -18.00 31.61
CA MET A 70 -17.59 -18.03 30.36
C MET A 70 -17.63 -16.63 29.76
N PRO A 71 -16.70 -16.29 28.85
CA PRO A 71 -16.74 -15.00 28.18
C PRO A 71 -18.09 -14.87 27.45
N SER A 72 -18.78 -13.75 27.70
CA SER A 72 -19.98 -13.39 26.96
C SER A 72 -19.70 -13.45 25.46
N ASP A 73 -20.66 -13.78 24.62
CA ASP A 73 -20.43 -13.94 23.17
C ASP A 73 -19.73 -12.72 22.53
N LYS A 74 -19.96 -11.51 23.06
CA LYS A 74 -19.33 -10.26 22.63
C LYS A 74 -17.83 -10.14 22.95
N LYS A 75 -17.29 -11.01 23.79
CA LYS A 75 -15.88 -11.07 24.19
C LYS A 75 -15.11 -12.15 23.42
N LYS A 76 -15.82 -13.07 22.75
CA LYS A 76 -15.20 -14.14 21.99
C LYS A 76 -14.55 -13.59 20.71
N ASN A 77 -13.52 -14.27 20.23
CA ASN A 77 -12.89 -13.92 18.96
C ASN A 77 -13.91 -13.98 17.81
N PRO A 78 -13.78 -13.16 16.76
CA PRO A 78 -14.57 -13.23 15.54
C PRO A 78 -14.70 -14.66 15.02
N MET A 79 -15.92 -15.07 14.70
CA MET A 79 -16.20 -16.40 14.15
C MET A 79 -15.52 -16.61 12.79
N LEU A 80 -15.35 -17.88 12.43
CA LEU A 80 -15.13 -18.25 11.04
C LEU A 80 -16.42 -17.93 10.29
N GLY A 81 -16.36 -17.10 9.27
CA GLY A 81 -17.58 -16.61 8.62
C GLY A 81 -17.27 -16.06 7.25
N VAL A 82 -18.33 -16.00 6.44
CA VAL A 82 -18.31 -15.46 5.08
C VAL A 82 -17.89 -13.99 5.12
N MET A 83 -17.08 -13.60 4.13
CA MET A 83 -16.59 -12.24 3.97
C MET A 83 -17.30 -11.58 2.79
N GLU A 84 -17.09 -10.27 2.62
CA GLU A 84 -17.63 -9.58 1.44
C GLU A 84 -16.57 -9.52 0.36
N ASN A 85 -16.95 -9.83 -0.88
CA ASN A 85 -16.08 -9.62 -2.03
C ASN A 85 -15.81 -8.11 -2.21
N GLY A 86 -14.57 -7.77 -2.57
CA GLY A 86 -14.20 -6.38 -2.77
C GLY A 86 -12.86 -6.23 -3.48
N TYR A 87 -12.59 -5.01 -3.91
CA TYR A 87 -11.27 -4.63 -4.40
C TYR A 87 -10.38 -4.26 -3.22
N ASP A 88 -9.13 -4.72 -3.24
CA ASP A 88 -8.08 -4.24 -2.35
C ASP A 88 -7.98 -2.70 -2.36
N VAL A 89 -8.13 -2.12 -1.17
CA VAL A 89 -8.02 -0.69 -0.91
C VAL A 89 -6.75 -0.47 -0.09
N ALA A 90 -5.97 0.56 -0.41
CA ALA A 90 -4.86 0.95 0.43
C ALA A 90 -5.39 1.43 1.79
N PHE A 91 -4.82 0.91 2.88
CA PHE A 91 -5.14 1.39 4.21
C PHE A 91 -4.57 2.79 4.41
N ILE A 92 -5.44 3.74 4.72
CA ILE A 92 -5.03 5.09 5.09
C ILE A 92 -4.86 5.10 6.60
N SER A 93 -3.60 5.12 7.04
CA SER A 93 -3.29 5.25 8.46
C SER A 93 -3.73 6.63 8.95
N PRO A 94 -4.35 6.74 10.15
CA PRO A 94 -4.57 8.04 10.79
C PRO A 94 -3.26 8.74 11.19
N TYR A 95 -2.11 8.07 11.00
CA TYR A 95 -0.77 8.56 11.29
C TYR A 95 0.11 8.63 10.05
N GLU A 96 -0.45 8.47 8.84
CA GLU A 96 0.32 8.43 7.59
C GLU A 96 1.18 9.68 7.41
N TYR A 97 0.68 10.85 7.80
CA TYR A 97 1.42 12.12 7.74
C TYR A 97 2.68 12.15 8.62
N PHE A 98 2.77 11.31 9.66
CA PHE A 98 4.00 11.17 10.46
C PHE A 98 5.00 10.21 9.82
N PHE A 99 4.53 9.25 9.01
CA PHE A 99 5.39 8.26 8.36
C PHE A 99 5.86 8.72 6.98
N SER A 100 5.01 9.42 6.23
CA SER A 100 5.37 9.98 4.94
C SER A 100 6.23 11.22 5.17
N MET A 101 7.45 11.24 4.64
CA MET A 101 8.34 12.41 4.67
C MET A 101 7.84 13.57 3.80
N THR A 102 6.58 13.52 3.33
CA THR A 102 5.99 14.62 2.57
C THR A 102 5.67 15.72 3.57
N PRO A 103 6.47 16.79 3.63
CA PRO A 103 6.26 17.81 4.63
C PRO A 103 4.88 18.43 4.36
N LEU A 104 3.96 18.31 5.31
CA LEU A 104 2.68 19.05 5.27
C LEU A 104 2.95 20.58 5.23
N LEU A 105 4.18 20.96 5.60
CA LEU A 105 4.77 22.28 5.42
C LEU A 105 6.05 22.19 4.57
N ASP A 106 5.91 22.21 3.24
CA ASP A 106 6.90 22.85 2.33
C ASP A 106 6.88 24.40 2.53
N ILE A 107 6.71 24.86 3.79
CA ILE A 107 6.82 26.27 4.17
C ILE A 107 8.31 26.60 4.23
N ALA A 108 8.88 26.82 3.04
CA ALA A 108 9.89 27.83 2.68
C ALA A 108 11.16 28.04 3.53
N ILE A 109 11.41 27.29 4.61
CA ILE A 109 12.41 27.68 5.63
C ILE A 109 13.44 26.59 5.94
N MET A 110 13.26 25.33 5.52
CA MET A 110 14.24 24.27 5.79
C MET A 110 14.86 23.73 4.52
N ASP A 111 16.20 23.79 4.48
CA ASP A 111 17.05 23.23 3.44
C ASP A 111 16.64 21.79 3.10
N LYS A 112 16.72 21.47 1.81
CA LYS A 112 16.28 20.22 1.15
C LYS A 112 16.22 19.02 2.11
N PRO A 113 15.07 18.34 2.24
CA PRO A 113 14.98 17.13 3.06
C PRO A 113 16.04 16.14 2.61
N GLN A 114 16.88 15.70 3.55
CA GLN A 114 17.86 14.65 3.29
C GLN A 114 17.14 13.45 2.70
N SER A 115 17.65 12.98 1.55
CA SER A 115 16.97 11.99 0.72
C SER A 115 16.67 10.69 1.49
N PRO A 116 15.60 9.95 1.15
CA PRO A 116 15.10 8.74 1.81
C PRO A 116 16.03 7.50 1.80
N LYS A 117 17.35 7.66 1.65
CA LYS A 117 18.31 6.55 1.52
C LYS A 117 18.52 5.76 2.82
N GLU A 118 18.01 6.23 3.96
CA GLU A 118 18.24 5.68 5.31
C GLU A 118 17.01 5.03 5.97
N ARG A 119 15.98 4.66 5.20
CA ARG A 119 14.68 4.17 5.73
C ARG A 119 14.27 2.77 5.30
N LYS A 120 15.20 1.93 4.84
CA LYS A 120 14.83 0.64 4.23
C LYS A 120 14.19 -0.30 5.25
N VAL A 121 14.74 -0.36 6.46
CA VAL A 121 14.23 -1.23 7.54
C VAL A 121 12.91 -0.67 8.05
N PHE A 122 12.84 0.62 8.33
CA PHE A 122 11.62 1.28 8.80
C PHE A 122 10.47 1.12 7.81
N ASP A 123 10.70 1.36 6.52
CA ASP A 123 9.65 1.26 5.50
C ASP A 123 9.17 -0.19 5.32
N SER A 124 10.01 -1.19 5.61
CA SER A 124 9.66 -2.62 5.57
C SER A 124 8.70 -3.05 6.69
N TYR A 125 8.63 -2.31 7.80
CA TYR A 125 7.72 -2.66 8.89
C TYR A 125 6.25 -2.48 8.47
N PRO A 126 5.36 -3.39 8.92
CA PRO A 126 3.95 -3.26 8.65
C PRO A 126 3.35 -2.04 9.37
N ILE A 127 2.28 -1.49 8.78
CA ILE A 127 1.67 -0.24 9.25
C ILE A 127 1.16 -0.34 10.70
N TYR A 128 0.59 -1.48 11.09
CA TYR A 128 0.12 -1.71 12.46
C TYR A 128 1.26 -1.72 13.48
N LEU A 129 2.48 -2.10 13.09
CA LEU A 129 3.65 -1.99 13.96
C LEU A 129 4.14 -0.55 14.05
N LYS A 130 4.16 0.18 12.92
CA LYS A 130 4.51 1.62 12.88
C LYS A 130 3.62 2.47 13.77
N HIS A 131 2.33 2.14 13.89
CA HIS A 131 1.39 2.82 14.79
C HIS A 131 1.82 2.85 16.26
N SER A 132 2.67 1.91 16.69
CA SER A 132 3.16 1.88 18.07
C SER A 132 3.92 3.17 18.46
N LEU A 133 4.58 3.83 17.51
CA LEU A 133 5.30 5.10 17.72
C LEU A 133 4.39 6.27 18.09
N MET A 134 3.11 6.21 17.71
CA MET A 134 2.12 7.27 17.95
C MET A 134 1.24 6.96 19.16
N ILE A 135 1.20 5.71 19.56
CA ILE A 135 0.43 5.24 20.72
C ILE A 135 1.24 5.44 22.02
N ASP A 136 2.53 5.76 21.94
CA ASP A 136 3.40 6.07 23.08
C ASP A 136 2.94 7.28 23.90
N ASP A 137 2.19 8.20 23.27
CA ASP A 137 1.59 9.37 23.95
C ASP A 137 0.37 8.97 24.82
N ASP A 138 -0.21 7.78 24.65
CA ASP A 138 -1.17 7.22 25.60
C ASP A 138 -0.36 6.72 26.81
N GLU A 139 -0.26 7.52 27.88
CA GLU A 139 0.54 7.23 29.09
C GLU A 139 0.39 5.80 29.62
N ASN A 140 -0.74 5.15 29.31
CA ASN A 140 -1.02 3.78 29.67
C ASN A 140 -0.11 2.78 28.93
N MET A 141 0.19 2.96 27.64
CA MET A 141 0.92 1.95 26.85
C MET A 141 2.40 1.90 27.19
N LYS A 142 3.04 3.05 27.44
CA LYS A 142 4.42 3.09 27.93
C LYS A 142 4.55 2.33 29.26
N LYS A 143 3.64 2.61 30.20
CA LYS A 143 3.58 1.89 31.49
C LYS A 143 3.36 0.39 31.28
N VAL A 144 2.45 -0.01 30.38
CA VAL A 144 2.21 -1.44 30.08
C VAL A 144 3.46 -2.13 29.55
N ARG A 145 4.22 -1.49 28.67
CA ARG A 145 5.47 -2.07 28.11
C ARG A 145 6.59 -2.15 29.14
N GLU A 146 6.57 -1.34 30.20
CA GLU A 146 7.53 -1.44 31.32
C GLU A 146 7.12 -2.48 32.38
N MET A 147 5.88 -2.99 32.34
CA MET A 147 5.41 -4.01 33.28
C MET A 147 5.98 -5.40 32.97
N GLU A 148 5.99 -6.26 33.99
CA GLU A 148 6.23 -7.71 33.86
C GLU A 148 5.23 -8.36 32.90
N ILE A 149 5.67 -9.42 32.21
CA ILE A 149 4.91 -10.11 31.17
C ILE A 149 3.52 -10.56 31.63
N SER A 150 3.39 -11.06 32.87
CA SER A 150 2.10 -11.50 33.44
C SER A 150 1.09 -10.35 33.56
N LYS A 151 1.55 -9.12 33.80
CA LYS A 151 0.69 -7.91 33.83
C LYS A 151 0.35 -7.44 32.43
N ARG A 152 1.27 -7.57 31.47
CA ARG A 152 1.01 -7.27 30.05
C ARG A 152 -0.08 -8.18 29.49
N PHE A 153 -0.14 -9.44 29.90
CA PHE A 153 -1.23 -10.35 29.54
C PHE A 153 -2.62 -9.81 29.87
N PHE A 154 -2.84 -9.29 31.08
CA PHE A 154 -4.13 -8.72 31.45
C PHE A 154 -4.49 -7.49 30.61
N CYS A 155 -3.50 -6.71 30.21
CA CYS A 155 -3.69 -5.55 29.34
C CYS A 155 -4.04 -6.00 27.91
N TYR A 156 -3.31 -6.98 27.38
CA TYR A 156 -3.58 -7.63 26.10
C TYR A 156 -5.03 -8.14 26.05
N ASP A 157 -5.45 -8.92 27.04
CA ASP A 157 -6.78 -9.53 27.05
C ASP A 157 -7.88 -8.46 27.11
N ARG A 158 -7.68 -7.42 27.92
CA ARG A 158 -8.59 -6.28 27.98
C ARG A 158 -8.72 -5.56 26.64
N PHE A 159 -7.62 -5.35 25.92
CA PHE A 159 -7.67 -4.71 24.60
C PHE A 159 -8.32 -5.62 23.56
N ARG A 160 -7.97 -6.91 23.54
CA ARG A 160 -8.60 -7.93 22.69
C ARG A 160 -10.11 -7.99 22.90
N GLU A 161 -10.58 -8.05 24.15
CA GLU A 161 -12.02 -8.08 24.46
C GLU A 161 -12.75 -6.81 23.97
N LYS A 162 -12.12 -5.64 24.12
CA LYS A 162 -12.66 -4.38 23.58
C LYS A 162 -12.72 -4.40 22.05
N GLY A 163 -11.66 -4.90 21.39
CA GLY A 163 -11.62 -5.10 19.96
C GLY A 163 -12.74 -6.02 19.47
N ASN A 164 -12.90 -7.18 20.12
CA ASN A 164 -13.98 -8.14 19.83
C ASN A 164 -15.37 -7.48 19.96
N LYS A 165 -15.58 -6.68 21.00
CA LYS A 165 -16.83 -5.95 21.22
C LYS A 165 -17.13 -4.94 20.11
N GLU A 166 -16.13 -4.19 19.63
CA GLU A 166 -16.30 -3.24 18.52
C GLU A 166 -16.47 -3.96 17.19
N TYR A 167 -15.78 -5.09 16.99
CA TYR A 167 -15.94 -5.94 15.81
C TYR A 167 -17.39 -6.39 15.62
N TYR A 168 -18.03 -6.92 16.68
CA TYR A 168 -19.44 -7.34 16.62
C TYR A 168 -20.44 -6.19 16.48
N LYS A 169 -20.02 -4.94 16.67
CA LYS A 169 -20.85 -3.76 16.37
C LYS A 169 -20.71 -3.30 14.91
N GLY A 170 -19.80 -3.88 14.13
CA GLY A 170 -19.44 -3.40 12.80
C GLY A 170 -18.45 -2.22 12.80
N ASN A 171 -17.92 -1.83 13.97
CA ASN A 171 -16.96 -0.72 14.09
C ASN A 171 -15.53 -1.22 13.83
N TYR A 172 -15.27 -1.69 12.62
CA TYR A 172 -14.03 -2.40 12.29
C TYR A 172 -12.76 -1.55 12.45
N GLU A 173 -12.79 -0.26 12.14
CA GLU A 173 -11.64 0.63 12.33
C GLU A 173 -11.29 0.80 13.82
N THR A 174 -12.30 0.94 14.68
CA THR A 174 -12.07 1.01 16.13
C THR A 174 -11.60 -0.34 16.67
N ALA A 175 -12.15 -1.45 16.17
CA ALA A 175 -11.69 -2.79 16.53
C ALA A 175 -10.21 -2.99 16.18
N LEU A 176 -9.79 -2.58 14.98
CA LEU A 176 -8.39 -2.60 14.55
C LEU A 176 -7.50 -1.85 15.54
N SER A 177 -7.86 -0.62 15.91
CA SER A 177 -7.06 0.18 16.85
C SER A 177 -6.86 -0.51 18.22
N PHE A 178 -7.85 -1.28 18.70
CA PHE A 178 -7.71 -2.05 19.93
C PHE A 178 -6.86 -3.29 19.74
N TYR A 179 -6.96 -3.97 18.61
CA TYR A 179 -6.10 -5.11 18.31
C TYR A 179 -4.63 -4.71 18.12
N GLU A 180 -4.38 -3.55 17.51
CA GLU A 180 -3.03 -2.98 17.42
C GLU A 180 -2.45 -2.68 18.81
N ARG A 181 -3.23 -2.08 19.72
CA ARG A 181 -2.79 -1.87 21.12
C ARG A 181 -2.49 -3.17 21.85
N ALA A 182 -3.28 -4.22 21.61
CA ALA A 182 -3.02 -5.55 22.16
C ALA A 182 -1.70 -6.11 21.61
N TYR A 183 -1.45 -5.98 20.31
CA TYR A 183 -0.18 -6.35 19.68
C TYR A 183 1.01 -5.57 20.26
N HIS A 184 0.85 -4.25 20.49
CA HIS A 184 1.86 -3.38 21.09
C HIS A 184 2.19 -3.65 22.55
N CYS A 185 1.47 -4.57 23.21
CA CYS A 185 1.86 -5.06 24.54
C CYS A 185 3.12 -5.93 24.49
N PHE A 186 3.40 -6.56 23.33
CA PHE A 186 4.50 -7.53 23.18
C PHE A 186 5.47 -7.20 22.06
N ARG A 187 5.06 -6.40 21.06
CA ARG A 187 5.92 -6.00 19.95
C ARG A 187 5.67 -4.56 19.55
N TRP A 188 6.69 -3.72 19.61
CA TRP A 188 6.55 -2.28 19.33
C TRP A 188 7.84 -1.66 18.80
N LEU A 189 7.71 -0.47 18.24
CA LEU A 189 8.81 0.40 17.87
C LEU A 189 8.94 1.50 18.92
N SER A 190 10.18 1.84 19.27
CA SER A 190 10.51 2.96 20.15
C SER A 190 11.35 3.98 19.40
N TYR A 191 11.10 5.25 19.67
CA TYR A 191 11.93 6.33 19.15
C TYR A 191 13.10 6.60 20.10
N LYS A 192 14.33 6.41 19.61
CA LYS A 192 15.56 6.89 20.21
C LYS A 192 15.93 8.21 19.53
N PRO A 193 15.88 9.35 20.23
CA PRO A 193 16.33 10.59 19.63
C PRO A 193 17.78 10.44 19.18
N PRO A 194 18.15 10.97 18.01
CA PRO A 194 19.55 11.05 17.64
C PRO A 194 20.28 11.79 18.76
N LYS A 195 21.51 11.38 19.06
CA LYS A 195 22.36 12.14 19.97
C LYS A 195 22.64 13.47 19.27
N ASP A 196 21.88 14.51 19.62
CA ASP A 196 22.15 15.86 19.16
C ASP A 196 23.45 16.29 19.83
N ASP A 197 24.59 16.13 19.14
CA ASP A 197 25.92 16.51 19.64
C ASP A 197 25.93 17.98 20.12
N SER A 198 25.02 18.81 19.60
CA SER A 198 24.86 20.22 20.01
C SER A 198 24.11 20.44 21.33
N GLU A 199 23.17 19.57 21.73
CA GLU A 199 22.48 19.69 23.03
C GLU A 199 23.32 19.07 24.16
N SER A 200 24.12 18.03 23.86
CA SER A 200 25.08 17.51 24.84
C SER A 200 26.14 18.55 25.18
N ASP A 201 26.67 19.28 24.19
CA ASP A 201 27.67 20.31 24.44
C ASP A 201 27.10 21.49 25.25
N GLU A 202 25.86 21.92 25.01
CA GLU A 202 25.24 23.00 25.79
C GLU A 202 24.81 22.57 27.20
N GLU A 203 24.25 21.36 27.39
CA GLU A 203 23.91 20.85 28.74
C GLU A 203 25.16 20.53 29.55
N GLU A 204 26.21 20.01 28.92
CA GLU A 204 27.49 19.73 29.56
C GLU A 204 28.25 21.04 29.84
N GLN A 205 28.20 22.05 28.97
CA GLN A 205 28.71 23.40 29.27
C GLN A 205 27.90 24.10 30.36
N THR A 206 26.58 23.92 30.41
CA THR A 206 25.75 24.53 31.47
C THR A 206 25.96 23.83 32.80
N LYS A 207 26.15 22.50 32.82
CA LYS A 207 26.59 21.76 34.01
C LYS A 207 27.98 22.19 34.43
N GLN A 208 28.96 22.25 33.52
CA GLN A 208 30.31 22.74 33.81
C GLN A 208 30.31 24.20 34.30
N GLN A 209 29.46 25.09 33.76
CA GLN A 209 29.31 26.46 34.27
C GLN A 209 28.61 26.51 35.63
N ASN A 210 27.63 25.66 35.89
CA ASN A 210 26.98 25.58 37.19
C ASN A 210 27.90 24.98 38.25
N ASP A 211 28.69 23.98 37.89
CA ASP A 211 29.71 23.35 38.72
C ASP A 211 30.87 24.34 38.98
N GLN A 212 31.32 25.09 37.96
CA GLN A 212 32.27 26.19 38.14
C GLN A 212 31.69 27.36 38.95
N ASN A 213 30.40 27.67 38.83
CA ASN A 213 29.75 28.69 39.67
C ASN A 213 29.50 28.20 41.11
N GLN A 214 29.35 26.89 41.32
CA GLN A 214 29.33 26.28 42.65
C GLN A 214 30.72 26.23 43.26
N GLU A 215 31.75 25.84 42.50
CA GLU A 215 33.16 25.93 42.91
C GLU A 215 33.59 27.38 43.17
N ASN A 216 33.15 28.36 42.37
CA ASN A 216 33.43 29.77 42.62
C ASN A 216 32.62 30.35 43.80
N LYS A 217 31.50 29.72 44.19
CA LYS A 217 30.79 30.05 45.43
C LYS A 217 31.46 29.40 46.65
N GLN A 218 32.00 28.20 46.52
CA GLN A 218 32.80 27.55 47.57
C GLN A 218 34.17 28.21 47.74
N ASN A 219 34.83 28.60 46.66
CA ASN A 219 36.11 29.34 46.67
C ASN A 219 35.96 30.82 47.05
N ASN A 220 34.74 31.37 47.12
CA ASN A 220 34.49 32.70 47.70
C ASN A 220 34.24 32.66 49.21
N GLU A 221 34.14 31.47 49.84
CA GLU A 221 34.19 31.32 51.30
C GLU A 221 35.62 31.05 51.82
N GLU A 222 36.57 30.76 50.93
CA GLU A 222 37.99 30.65 51.27
C GLU A 222 38.84 31.62 50.42
N VAL A 223 38.80 32.90 50.77
CA VAL A 223 39.88 33.83 50.44
C VAL A 223 40.48 34.40 51.72
N LYS A 224 41.57 33.76 52.15
CA LYS A 224 42.76 34.46 52.62
C LYS A 224 43.98 33.79 52.02
N GLN A 225 44.80 34.61 51.35
CA GLN A 225 46.12 34.33 50.73
C GLN A 225 45.99 33.66 49.36
N GLU A 226 46.67 34.08 48.29
CA GLU A 226 47.74 35.06 48.11
C GLU A 226 47.76 35.49 46.62
N GLU A 227 48.37 36.63 46.36
CA GLU A 227 48.42 37.35 45.10
C GLU A 227 49.23 36.60 44.03
N GLU A 228 48.60 35.75 43.22
CA GLU A 228 49.21 35.20 41.99
C GLU A 228 48.14 34.77 40.96
N LYS A 229 47.13 35.61 40.72
CA LYS A 229 46.04 35.36 39.74
C LYS A 229 45.59 36.60 38.93
N GLN A 230 46.50 37.52 38.62
CA GLN A 230 46.19 38.65 37.73
C GLN A 230 46.68 38.48 36.28
N GLU A 231 47.57 37.53 35.99
CA GLU A 231 48.03 37.26 34.61
C GLU A 231 47.13 36.25 33.89
N ASP A 232 46.73 35.15 34.55
CA ASP A 232 45.83 34.15 33.96
C ASP A 232 44.43 34.72 33.65
N GLU A 233 43.94 35.66 34.48
CA GLU A 233 42.64 36.30 34.26
C GLU A 233 42.66 37.25 33.05
N GLN A 234 43.82 37.85 32.75
CA GLN A 234 43.99 38.67 31.55
C GLN A 234 44.15 37.82 30.29
N GLU A 235 44.83 36.68 30.37
CA GLU A 235 44.98 35.76 29.25
C GLU A 235 43.66 35.09 28.86
N ILE A 236 42.85 34.67 29.86
CA ILE A 236 41.49 34.15 29.63
C ILE A 236 40.58 35.23 29.03
N LYS A 237 40.67 36.49 29.48
CA LYS A 237 39.92 37.61 28.87
C LYS A 237 40.33 37.87 27.41
N ALA A 238 41.63 37.78 27.09
CA ALA A 238 42.13 37.94 25.73
C ALA A 238 41.72 36.78 24.80
N GLN A 239 41.71 35.55 25.32
CA GLN A 239 41.27 34.36 24.56
C GLN A 239 39.77 34.41 24.26
N ASN A 240 38.96 34.80 25.24
CA ASN A 240 37.52 35.00 25.06
C ASN A 240 37.18 36.13 24.07
N GLN A 241 37.97 37.20 24.02
CA GLN A 241 37.82 38.25 23.01
C GLN A 241 38.15 37.75 21.60
N LYS A 242 39.19 36.92 21.42
CA LYS A 242 39.51 36.30 20.12
C LYS A 242 38.41 35.35 19.64
N ILE A 243 37.85 34.54 20.53
CA ILE A 243 36.76 33.61 20.21
C ILE A 243 35.51 34.39 19.76
N ASN A 244 35.13 35.44 20.49
CA ASN A 244 33.99 36.28 20.13
C ASN A 244 34.18 37.00 18.78
N LYS A 245 35.41 37.44 18.47
CA LYS A 245 35.72 38.07 17.18
C LYS A 245 35.57 37.08 16.01
N ASN A 246 36.12 35.88 16.14
CA ASN A 246 35.99 34.82 15.12
C ASN A 246 34.53 34.36 14.93
N LEU A 247 33.73 34.34 15.99
CA LEU A 247 32.31 34.00 15.90
C LEU A 247 31.52 35.09 15.16
N LYS A 248 31.81 36.38 15.42
CA LYS A 248 31.22 37.52 14.70
C LYS A 248 31.50 37.43 13.19
N GLU A 249 32.74 37.16 12.78
CA GLU A 249 33.12 37.04 11.36
C GLU A 249 32.38 35.87 10.66
N LYS A 250 32.29 34.69 11.29
CA LYS A 250 31.55 33.54 10.73
C LYS A 250 30.05 33.77 10.62
N ILE A 251 29.45 34.59 11.48
CA ILE A 251 28.03 34.93 11.41
C ILE A 251 27.79 35.94 10.29
N ILE A 252 28.67 36.94 10.13
CA ILE A 252 28.60 37.93 9.04
C ILE A 252 28.72 37.24 7.66
N ASP A 253 29.56 36.22 7.54
CA ASP A 253 29.71 35.46 6.29
C ASP A 253 28.48 34.61 5.92
N LYS A 254 27.66 34.22 6.90
CA LYS A 254 26.44 33.41 6.68
C LYS A 254 25.18 34.23 6.40
N LEU A 255 25.19 35.54 6.64
CA LEU A 255 24.07 36.41 6.30
C LEU A 255 24.00 36.60 4.78
N SER A 256 22.79 36.48 4.23
CA SER A 256 22.56 36.72 2.80
C SER A 256 22.81 38.18 2.44
N ASP A 257 23.15 38.47 1.18
CA ASP A 257 23.44 39.83 0.74
C ASP A 257 22.25 40.80 0.91
N LYS A 258 21.01 40.26 0.96
CA LYS A 258 19.79 41.02 1.30
C LYS A 258 19.74 41.42 2.78
N GLU A 259 20.23 40.59 3.69
CA GLU A 259 20.31 40.90 5.11
C GLU A 259 21.45 41.90 5.37
N LYS A 260 22.60 41.75 4.69
CA LYS A 260 23.72 42.71 4.76
C LYS A 260 23.34 44.12 4.30
N GLN A 261 22.49 44.24 3.28
CA GLN A 261 21.95 45.53 2.83
C GLN A 261 20.94 46.15 3.79
N LEU A 262 20.19 45.34 4.56
CA LEU A 262 19.21 45.84 5.51
C LEU A 262 19.86 46.47 6.76
N PHE A 263 21.06 46.04 7.12
CA PHE A 263 21.76 46.45 8.35
C PHE A 263 22.89 47.48 8.16
N GLY A 264 23.09 48.02 6.95
CA GLY A 264 23.98 49.17 6.70
C GLY A 264 25.32 49.11 7.45
N VAL A 265 26.20 48.18 7.06
CA VAL A 265 27.47 47.91 7.78
C VAL A 265 28.49 49.04 7.56
N SER A 266 28.28 50.17 8.23
CA SER A 266 29.28 51.19 8.55
C SER A 266 29.13 51.48 10.04
N GLU A 267 30.01 50.87 10.85
CA GLU A 267 30.11 51.06 12.31
C GLU A 267 28.76 51.10 13.04
N LEU A 268 28.12 49.92 13.15
CA LEU A 268 26.97 49.73 14.03
C LEU A 268 27.30 50.27 15.43
N SER A 269 26.45 51.17 15.93
CA SER A 269 26.57 51.70 17.28
C SER A 269 26.52 50.54 18.29
N GLN A 270 27.22 50.66 19.43
CA GLN A 270 27.14 49.65 20.52
C GLN A 270 25.69 49.31 20.90
N LYS A 271 24.78 50.28 20.75
CA LYS A 271 23.35 50.11 20.97
C LYS A 271 22.69 49.20 19.92
N GLU A 272 23.05 49.33 18.64
CA GLU A 272 22.51 48.51 17.55
C GLU A 272 23.07 47.08 17.60
N GLU A 273 24.34 46.90 18.00
CA GLU A 273 24.88 45.56 18.28
C GLU A 273 24.09 44.86 19.39
N GLN A 274 23.73 45.58 20.45
CA GLN A 274 22.93 45.03 21.55
C GLN A 274 21.51 44.68 21.10
N GLU A 275 20.86 45.55 20.31
CA GLU A 275 19.54 45.28 19.74
C GLU A 275 19.54 44.06 18.81
N VAL A 276 20.59 43.88 17.99
CA VAL A 276 20.76 42.70 17.13
C VAL A 276 21.00 41.43 17.97
N GLN A 277 21.82 41.51 19.03
CA GLN A 277 22.05 40.37 19.94
C GLN A 277 20.77 39.95 20.67
N ASP A 278 20.01 40.92 21.18
CA ASP A 278 18.74 40.67 21.86
C ASP A 278 17.71 40.08 20.87
N TYR A 279 17.66 40.56 19.63
CA TYR A 279 16.83 39.99 18.58
C TYR A 279 17.23 38.55 18.22
N ILE A 280 18.53 38.25 18.07
CA ILE A 280 19.01 36.88 17.84
C ILE A 280 18.65 35.97 19.01
N LYS A 281 18.79 36.46 20.26
CA LYS A 281 18.42 35.71 21.46
C LYS A 281 16.92 35.43 21.50
N GLN A 282 16.09 36.42 21.17
CA GLN A 282 14.65 36.26 21.06
C GLN A 282 14.27 35.25 19.95
N MET A 283 14.91 35.33 18.78
CA MET A 283 14.71 34.38 17.68
C MET A 283 15.16 32.96 18.05
N LYS A 284 16.27 32.80 18.77
CA LYS A 284 16.72 31.50 19.30
C LYS A 284 15.74 30.95 20.32
N GLN A 285 15.26 31.78 21.24
CA GLN A 285 14.27 31.39 22.24
C GLN A 285 12.93 30.99 21.58
N GLN A 286 12.42 31.77 20.63
CA GLN A 286 11.23 31.44 19.86
C GLN A 286 11.41 30.15 19.06
N LYS A 287 12.59 29.93 18.45
CA LYS A 287 12.91 28.66 17.78
C LYS A 287 12.98 27.49 18.76
N LYS A 288 13.52 27.69 19.97
CA LYS A 288 13.57 26.66 21.03
C LYS A 288 12.17 26.32 21.55
N GLU A 289 11.36 27.33 21.85
CA GLU A 289 9.95 27.17 22.25
C GLU A 289 9.14 26.50 21.14
N PHE A 290 9.35 26.89 19.88
CA PHE A 290 8.73 26.25 18.72
C PHE A 290 9.17 24.79 18.60
N ARG A 291 10.47 24.49 18.65
CA ARG A 291 10.99 23.11 18.61
C ARG A 291 10.48 22.29 19.79
N GLN A 292 10.37 22.85 20.99
CA GLN A 292 9.82 22.16 22.16
C GLN A 292 8.32 21.89 21.97
N LYS A 293 7.55 22.88 21.52
CA LYS A 293 6.11 22.76 21.28
C LYS A 293 5.77 21.77 20.17
N TYR A 294 6.60 21.71 19.13
CA TYR A 294 6.40 20.85 17.96
C TYR A 294 7.39 19.68 17.92
N LYS A 295 8.03 19.33 19.05
CA LYS A 295 9.08 18.29 19.11
C LYS A 295 8.58 16.96 18.54
N ASN A 296 7.35 16.57 18.88
CA ASN A 296 6.75 15.33 18.38
C ASN A 296 6.42 15.37 16.88
N LEU A 297 6.04 16.53 16.34
CA LEU A 297 5.75 16.72 14.91
C LEU A 297 7.03 16.77 14.07
N MET A 298 8.17 17.10 14.68
CA MET A 298 9.48 17.16 14.04
C MET A 298 10.30 15.87 14.19
N LYS A 299 9.73 14.80 14.77
CA LYS A 299 10.41 13.50 14.87
C LYS A 299 10.53 12.88 13.48
N THR A 300 11.75 12.79 12.97
CA THR A 300 12.05 12.00 11.79
C THR A 300 12.27 10.55 12.19
N TYR A 301 11.48 9.64 11.64
CA TYR A 301 11.63 8.20 11.84
C TYR A 301 12.51 7.61 10.73
N ASN A 302 13.65 7.06 11.11
CA ASN A 302 14.60 6.36 10.23
C ASN A 302 15.16 5.10 10.90
N ASP A 303 16.01 4.36 10.18
CA ASP A 303 16.55 3.07 10.65
C ASP A 303 17.45 3.21 11.90
N GLU A 304 18.00 4.40 12.16
CA GLU A 304 18.87 4.67 13.32
C GLU A 304 18.09 5.14 14.56
N THR A 305 17.03 5.90 14.35
CA THR A 305 16.19 6.48 15.42
C THR A 305 15.08 5.55 15.87
N VAL A 306 14.75 4.52 15.10
CA VAL A 306 13.69 3.58 15.44
C VAL A 306 14.28 2.25 15.88
N VAL A 307 13.91 1.81 17.08
CA VAL A 307 14.32 0.52 17.63
C VAL A 307 13.11 -0.37 17.86
N LEU A 308 13.13 -1.53 17.20
CA LEU A 308 12.18 -2.61 17.42
C LEU A 308 12.45 -3.28 18.78
N HIS A 309 11.38 -3.49 19.54
CA HIS A 309 11.36 -4.36 20.72
C HIS A 309 10.42 -5.51 20.43
N ASP A 310 10.98 -6.72 20.50
CA ASP A 310 10.33 -7.96 20.08
C ASP A 310 10.57 -9.08 21.12
N GLY A 311 10.44 -8.73 22.40
CA GLY A 311 10.51 -9.68 23.51
C GLY A 311 11.93 -10.07 23.90
N GLU A 312 12.95 -9.25 23.60
CA GLU A 312 14.35 -9.51 23.96
C GLU A 312 14.55 -9.63 25.48
N GLU A 313 13.63 -9.09 26.28
CA GLU A 313 13.63 -9.19 27.74
C GLU A 313 13.16 -10.57 28.27
N LEU A 314 12.54 -11.40 27.43
CA LEU A 314 11.97 -12.67 27.86
C LEU A 314 13.02 -13.78 27.78
N THR A 315 13.41 -14.29 28.93
CA THR A 315 14.38 -15.40 29.03
C THR A 315 13.71 -16.74 29.32
N ASP A 316 12.49 -16.75 29.89
CA ASP A 316 11.77 -17.98 30.20
C ASP A 316 11.05 -18.51 28.95
N ALA A 317 11.26 -19.80 28.65
CA ALA A 317 10.63 -20.49 27.53
C ALA A 317 9.09 -20.46 27.62
N GLN A 318 8.52 -20.52 28.84
CA GLN A 318 7.07 -20.47 29.02
C GLN A 318 6.49 -19.09 28.67
N ASP A 319 7.20 -18.03 29.04
CA ASP A 319 6.80 -16.66 28.73
C ASP A 319 6.92 -16.36 27.23
N ILE A 320 7.96 -16.90 26.58
CA ILE A 320 8.14 -16.81 25.11
C ILE A 320 6.98 -17.52 24.41
N GLU A 321 6.66 -18.77 24.77
CA GLU A 321 5.55 -19.53 24.18
C GLU A 321 4.20 -18.82 24.40
N MET A 322 3.99 -18.27 25.60
CA MET A 322 2.79 -17.51 25.93
C MET A 322 2.65 -16.25 25.08
N ARG A 323 3.75 -15.47 24.93
CA ARG A 323 3.79 -14.29 24.06
C ARG A 323 3.50 -14.66 22.61
N ASP A 324 4.15 -15.69 22.10
CA ASP A 324 4.02 -16.13 20.71
C ASP A 324 2.58 -16.57 20.41
N SER A 325 1.94 -17.30 21.33
CA SER A 325 0.52 -17.66 21.24
C SER A 325 -0.40 -16.42 21.15
N MET A 326 -0.12 -15.38 21.95
CA MET A 326 -0.90 -14.14 21.93
C MET A 326 -0.69 -13.30 20.68
N LEU A 327 0.56 -13.21 20.22
CA LEU A 327 0.91 -12.55 18.96
C LEU A 327 0.26 -13.25 17.77
N HIS A 328 0.30 -14.59 17.75
CA HIS A 328 -0.37 -15.40 16.75
C HIS A 328 -1.87 -15.07 16.66
N ILE A 329 -2.58 -15.11 17.81
CA ILE A 329 -4.01 -14.81 17.89
C ILE A 329 -4.29 -13.38 17.42
N ILE A 330 -3.56 -12.38 17.91
CA ILE A 330 -3.88 -10.98 17.61
C ILE A 330 -3.58 -10.61 16.16
N LEU A 331 -2.51 -11.16 15.57
CA LEU A 331 -2.21 -10.99 14.15
C LEU A 331 -3.31 -11.60 13.27
N MET A 332 -3.87 -12.76 13.65
CA MET A 332 -5.04 -13.31 12.95
C MET A 332 -6.26 -12.38 13.06
N LEU A 333 -6.49 -11.79 14.24
CA LEU A 333 -7.59 -10.84 14.45
C LEU A 333 -7.42 -9.56 13.64
N ILE A 334 -6.20 -9.02 13.58
CA ILE A 334 -5.82 -7.89 12.72
C ILE A 334 -6.09 -8.26 11.25
N GLY A 335 -5.65 -9.44 10.80
CA GLY A 335 -5.90 -9.94 9.44
C GLY A 335 -7.39 -10.02 9.11
N VAL A 336 -8.21 -10.57 10.01
CA VAL A 336 -9.68 -10.65 9.84
C VAL A 336 -10.32 -9.26 9.70
N VAL A 337 -9.88 -8.29 10.51
CA VAL A 337 -10.39 -6.92 10.41
C VAL A 337 -9.96 -6.26 9.10
N TYR A 338 -8.73 -6.47 8.65
CA TYR A 338 -8.28 -6.00 7.36
C TYR A 338 -9.09 -6.59 6.20
N ILE A 339 -9.45 -7.87 6.25
CA ILE A 339 -10.36 -8.48 5.26
C ILE A 339 -11.73 -7.78 5.27
N LYS A 340 -12.33 -7.55 6.46
CA LYS A 340 -13.60 -6.83 6.59
C LYS A 340 -13.54 -5.39 6.07
N LEU A 341 -12.37 -4.75 6.16
CA LEU A 341 -12.12 -3.41 5.63
C LEU A 341 -11.65 -3.38 4.17
N LYS A 342 -11.54 -4.54 3.51
CA LYS A 342 -11.05 -4.70 2.12
C LYS A 342 -9.59 -4.27 1.93
N HIS A 343 -8.77 -4.41 2.97
CA HIS A 343 -7.32 -4.23 2.94
C HIS A 343 -6.62 -5.60 2.81
N PHE A 344 -6.92 -6.32 1.73
CA PHE A 344 -6.53 -7.72 1.55
C PHE A 344 -5.01 -7.93 1.57
N LYS A 345 -4.23 -7.04 0.96
CA LYS A 345 -2.75 -7.15 0.98
C LYS A 345 -2.19 -7.08 2.40
N LEU A 346 -2.68 -6.14 3.21
CA LEU A 346 -2.26 -6.02 4.61
C LEU A 346 -2.76 -7.17 5.47
N ALA A 347 -3.95 -7.72 5.15
CA ALA A 347 -4.43 -8.94 5.79
C ALA A 347 -3.48 -10.11 5.55
N ILE A 348 -3.04 -10.31 4.30
CA ILE A 348 -2.05 -11.35 3.94
C ILE A 348 -0.75 -11.13 4.70
N THR A 349 -0.21 -9.90 4.73
CA THR A 349 1.02 -9.59 5.49
C THR A 349 0.88 -9.93 6.98
N ALA A 350 -0.24 -9.57 7.62
CA ALA A 350 -0.46 -9.89 9.03
C ALA A 350 -0.57 -11.41 9.28
N ILE A 351 -1.22 -12.14 8.37
CA ILE A 351 -1.36 -13.60 8.47
C ILE A 351 -0.01 -14.30 8.24
N GLU A 352 0.81 -13.81 7.30
CA GLU A 352 2.16 -14.32 7.07
C GLU A 352 3.10 -14.04 8.24
N GLU A 353 2.98 -12.88 8.89
CA GLU A 353 3.69 -12.64 10.15
C GLU A 353 3.23 -13.61 11.25
N SER A 354 1.94 -13.92 11.33
CA SER A 354 1.42 -14.90 12.27
C SER A 354 1.92 -16.33 11.97
N GLN A 355 2.11 -16.66 10.68
CA GLN A 355 2.68 -17.93 10.23
C GLN A 355 4.16 -18.07 10.60
N LYS A 356 4.95 -16.98 10.61
CA LYS A 356 6.35 -17.01 11.06
C LYS A 356 6.47 -17.40 12.54
N ILE A 357 5.44 -17.14 13.34
CA ILE A 357 5.36 -17.52 14.75
C ILE A 357 4.84 -18.96 14.88
N HIS A 358 3.81 -19.31 14.12
CA HIS A 358 3.17 -20.63 14.18
C HIS A 358 2.90 -21.20 12.78
N ASP A 359 3.81 -22.04 12.29
CA ASP A 359 3.81 -22.53 10.90
C ASP A 359 2.59 -23.43 10.53
N LYS A 360 2.02 -24.15 11.51
CA LYS A 360 1.03 -25.22 11.25
C LYS A 360 -0.32 -24.97 11.90
N SER A 361 -0.99 -23.88 11.55
CA SER A 361 -2.35 -23.60 12.02
C SER A 361 -3.36 -23.66 10.87
N THR A 362 -4.38 -24.50 11.01
CA THR A 362 -5.47 -24.62 10.03
C THR A 362 -6.22 -23.30 9.86
N GLN A 363 -6.30 -22.49 10.92
CA GLN A 363 -6.95 -21.19 10.87
C GLN A 363 -6.15 -20.18 10.04
N LEU A 364 -4.81 -20.27 10.01
CA LEU A 364 -3.98 -19.40 9.16
C LEU A 364 -4.24 -19.67 7.68
N GLU A 365 -4.15 -20.93 7.26
CA GLU A 365 -4.40 -21.36 5.88
C GLU A 365 -5.83 -20.97 5.45
N TYR A 366 -6.82 -21.16 6.33
CA TYR A 366 -8.20 -20.71 6.13
C TYR A 366 -8.28 -19.19 5.91
N ARG A 367 -7.74 -18.37 6.82
CA ARG A 367 -7.82 -16.90 6.74
C ARG A 367 -7.01 -16.35 5.56
N LYS A 368 -5.87 -16.97 5.20
CA LYS A 368 -5.09 -16.60 4.01
C LYS A 368 -5.88 -16.89 2.73
N SER A 369 -6.52 -18.06 2.66
CA SER A 369 -7.47 -18.37 1.58
C SER A 369 -8.60 -17.34 1.50
N GLN A 370 -9.17 -16.92 2.63
CA GLN A 370 -10.19 -15.86 2.64
C GLN A 370 -9.65 -14.54 2.08
N ALA A 371 -8.47 -14.09 2.52
CA ALA A 371 -7.91 -12.83 2.04
C ALA A 371 -7.69 -12.82 0.51
N ILE A 372 -7.30 -13.95 -0.07
CA ILE A 372 -7.08 -14.10 -1.51
C ILE A 372 -8.39 -14.23 -2.29
N THR A 373 -9.27 -15.14 -1.87
CA THR A 373 -10.49 -15.49 -2.66
C THR A 373 -11.56 -14.40 -2.69
N TYR A 374 -11.63 -13.55 -1.65
CA TYR A 374 -12.55 -12.42 -1.59
C TYR A 374 -11.97 -11.14 -2.22
N ASN A 375 -10.68 -11.14 -2.57
CA ASN A 375 -10.06 -10.03 -3.28
C ASN A 375 -10.36 -10.12 -4.78
N LYS A 376 -11.19 -9.21 -5.29
CA LYS A 376 -11.50 -9.12 -6.72
C LYS A 376 -10.28 -8.79 -7.59
N TRP A 377 -9.21 -8.23 -7.02
CA TRP A 377 -7.94 -8.01 -7.75
C TRP A 377 -7.13 -9.28 -7.95
N SER A 378 -7.46 -10.39 -7.28
CA SER A 378 -6.62 -11.56 -7.33
C SER A 378 -6.55 -12.20 -8.71
N THR A 379 -5.34 -12.59 -9.08
CA THR A 379 -5.07 -13.26 -10.36
C THR A 379 -5.57 -14.70 -10.31
N LEU A 380 -5.69 -15.35 -11.47
CA LEU A 380 -6.09 -16.76 -11.51
C LEU A 380 -5.11 -17.65 -10.73
N GLU A 381 -3.80 -17.36 -10.81
CA GLU A 381 -2.76 -18.09 -10.08
C GLU A 381 -2.91 -17.94 -8.57
N GLU A 382 -3.14 -16.71 -8.10
CA GLU A 382 -3.40 -16.44 -6.68
C GLU A 382 -4.67 -17.16 -6.22
N LEU A 383 -5.76 -17.14 -6.99
CA LEU A 383 -7.00 -17.86 -6.65
C LEU A 383 -6.79 -19.38 -6.58
N GLU A 384 -5.98 -19.94 -7.47
CA GLU A 384 -5.59 -21.36 -7.41
C GLU A 384 -4.73 -21.67 -6.18
N GLU A 385 -3.84 -20.77 -5.78
CA GLU A 385 -3.15 -20.85 -4.48
C GLU A 385 -4.16 -20.79 -3.34
N GLY A 386 -5.09 -19.83 -3.34
CA GLY A 386 -6.17 -19.70 -2.37
C GLY A 386 -6.99 -20.98 -2.21
N LYS A 387 -7.24 -21.70 -3.31
CA LYS A 387 -7.87 -23.02 -3.29
C LYS A 387 -6.97 -24.08 -2.64
N LYS A 388 -5.68 -24.15 -3.01
CA LYS A 388 -4.73 -25.08 -2.37
C LYS A 388 -4.63 -24.83 -0.86
N LEU A 389 -4.63 -23.58 -0.43
CA LEU A 389 -4.60 -23.20 0.99
C LEU A 389 -5.81 -23.78 1.75
N ILE A 390 -7.03 -23.62 1.23
CA ILE A 390 -8.23 -24.18 1.89
C ILE A 390 -8.25 -25.70 1.86
N ASP A 391 -7.81 -26.34 0.77
CA ASP A 391 -7.69 -27.80 0.69
C ASP A 391 -6.71 -28.34 1.75
N ARG A 392 -5.54 -27.69 1.91
CA ARG A 392 -4.58 -28.00 2.98
C ARG A 392 -5.18 -27.77 4.37
N ALA A 393 -5.91 -26.67 4.57
CA ALA A 393 -6.56 -26.37 5.84
C ALA A 393 -7.58 -27.45 6.24
N ILE A 394 -8.37 -27.96 5.27
CA ILE A 394 -9.32 -29.05 5.47
C ILE A 394 -8.62 -30.36 5.81
N GLU A 395 -7.47 -30.65 5.17
CA GLU A 395 -6.67 -31.84 5.45
C GLU A 395 -6.06 -31.77 6.85
N MET A 396 -5.38 -30.68 7.18
CA MET A 396 -4.74 -30.46 8.47
C MET A 396 -5.76 -30.49 9.63
N LYS A 397 -6.97 -29.98 9.42
CA LYS A 397 -8.07 -30.01 10.41
C LYS A 397 -8.37 -31.42 10.92
N LYS A 398 -8.17 -32.47 10.10
CA LYS A 398 -8.44 -33.87 10.49
C LYS A 398 -7.45 -34.39 11.55
N TYR A 399 -6.30 -33.75 11.70
CA TYR A 399 -5.22 -34.19 12.58
C TYR A 399 -4.99 -33.25 13.76
N GLU A 400 -5.53 -32.03 13.71
CA GLU A 400 -5.35 -31.05 14.77
C GLU A 400 -6.23 -31.39 15.99
N LYS A 401 -5.58 -31.59 17.15
CA LYS A 401 -6.24 -31.95 18.41
C LYS A 401 -7.38 -31.00 18.79
N LEU A 402 -7.25 -29.73 18.41
CA LEU A 402 -8.29 -28.72 18.62
C LEU A 402 -9.63 -29.11 17.97
N PHE A 403 -9.63 -29.81 16.83
CA PHE A 403 -10.85 -30.21 16.15
C PHE A 403 -11.22 -31.68 16.38
N VAL A 404 -10.25 -32.55 16.66
CA VAL A 404 -10.48 -33.99 16.87
C VAL A 404 -10.86 -34.34 18.31
N GLU A 405 -10.11 -33.83 19.28
CA GLU A 405 -10.20 -34.25 20.69
C GLU A 405 -11.05 -33.27 21.53
N SER A 406 -11.24 -32.05 21.05
CA SER A 406 -11.90 -31.01 21.83
C SER A 406 -13.41 -31.21 21.92
N GLN A 407 -13.94 -31.10 23.13
CA GLN A 407 -15.38 -31.14 23.35
C GLN A 407 -16.08 -29.97 22.61
N PRO A 408 -17.31 -30.16 22.10
CA PRO A 408 -18.08 -29.10 21.43
C PRO A 408 -18.19 -27.79 22.26
N GLY A 409 -18.17 -27.90 23.58
CA GLY A 409 -18.12 -26.76 24.50
C GLY A 409 -16.86 -25.89 24.33
N MET A 410 -15.70 -26.50 24.13
CA MET A 410 -14.43 -25.78 23.90
C MET A 410 -14.46 -25.01 22.58
N LEU A 411 -14.92 -25.65 21.51
CA LEU A 411 -15.11 -25.00 20.21
C LEU A 411 -16.08 -23.81 20.30
N LYS A 412 -17.14 -23.91 21.11
CA LYS A 412 -18.08 -22.81 21.36
C LYS A 412 -17.46 -21.66 22.17
N ILE A 413 -16.52 -21.95 23.08
CA ILE A 413 -15.78 -20.94 23.84
C ILE A 413 -14.82 -20.20 22.92
N MET A 414 -14.11 -20.91 22.04
CA MET A 414 -13.20 -20.32 21.04
C MET A 414 -13.89 -19.70 19.83
N ASN A 415 -15.22 -19.83 19.74
CA ASN A 415 -16.04 -19.37 18.62
C ASN A 415 -15.73 -20.05 17.27
N LEU A 416 -15.38 -21.33 17.33
CA LEU A 416 -15.07 -22.19 16.18
C LEU A 416 -16.12 -23.29 15.97
N HIS A 417 -17.25 -23.22 16.66
CA HIS A 417 -18.30 -24.24 16.58
C HIS A 417 -18.86 -24.44 15.17
N ASN A 418 -18.86 -23.41 14.31
CA ASN A 418 -19.33 -23.48 12.92
C ASN A 418 -18.23 -23.83 11.89
N HIS A 419 -17.07 -24.32 12.34
CA HIS A 419 -15.92 -24.59 11.49
C HIS A 419 -16.17 -25.63 10.37
N GLU A 420 -17.14 -26.54 10.47
CA GLU A 420 -17.44 -27.45 9.35
C GLU A 420 -18.09 -26.74 8.15
N GLU A 421 -19.08 -25.91 8.43
CA GLU A 421 -19.77 -25.08 7.44
C GLU A 421 -18.80 -24.04 6.89
N ALA A 422 -18.10 -23.31 7.76
CA ALA A 422 -17.20 -22.24 7.35
C ALA A 422 -16.08 -22.70 6.39
N TYR A 423 -15.48 -23.87 6.61
CA TYR A 423 -14.45 -24.42 5.72
C TYR A 423 -15.02 -24.90 4.39
N ARG A 424 -16.22 -25.52 4.43
CA ARG A 424 -16.93 -25.95 3.22
C ARG A 424 -17.30 -24.74 2.35
N ASP A 425 -17.89 -23.73 2.96
CA ASP A 425 -18.30 -22.50 2.28
C ASP A 425 -17.10 -21.80 1.66
N GLN A 426 -15.97 -21.77 2.37
CA GLN A 426 -14.73 -21.20 1.85
C GLN A 426 -14.19 -21.99 0.65
N ALA A 427 -14.26 -23.32 0.67
CA ALA A 427 -13.86 -24.14 -0.46
C ALA A 427 -14.77 -23.92 -1.68
N ILE A 428 -16.09 -23.79 -1.45
CA ILE A 428 -17.06 -23.44 -2.50
C ILE A 428 -16.74 -22.04 -3.07
N GLN A 429 -16.51 -21.06 -2.21
CA GLN A 429 -16.15 -19.69 -2.63
C GLN A 429 -14.86 -19.68 -3.44
N ALA A 430 -13.83 -20.43 -3.06
CA ALA A 430 -12.58 -20.50 -3.83
C ALA A 430 -12.82 -21.02 -5.26
N VAL A 431 -13.62 -22.08 -5.40
CA VAL A 431 -13.99 -22.63 -6.72
C VAL A 431 -14.83 -21.64 -7.52
N GLN A 432 -15.79 -20.97 -6.87
CA GLN A 432 -16.63 -19.96 -7.48
C GLN A 432 -15.81 -18.76 -7.97
N SER A 433 -14.92 -18.20 -7.15
CA SER A 433 -14.05 -17.08 -7.55
C SER A 433 -13.15 -17.47 -8.74
N ILE A 434 -12.61 -18.69 -8.78
CA ILE A 434 -11.84 -19.20 -9.93
C ILE A 434 -12.71 -19.24 -11.19
N HIS A 435 -13.95 -19.75 -11.07
CA HIS A 435 -14.87 -19.85 -12.20
C HIS A 435 -15.26 -18.47 -12.72
N GLU A 436 -15.69 -17.56 -11.84
CA GLU A 436 -16.04 -16.18 -12.16
C GLU A 436 -14.88 -15.45 -12.83
N ARG A 437 -13.64 -15.66 -12.34
CA ARG A 437 -12.44 -15.08 -12.96
C ARG A 437 -12.20 -15.63 -14.37
N LYS A 438 -12.35 -16.95 -14.56
CA LYS A 438 -12.22 -17.59 -15.87
C LYS A 438 -13.27 -17.09 -16.86
N GLU A 439 -14.52 -16.97 -16.41
CA GLU A 439 -15.61 -16.43 -17.22
C GLU A 439 -15.36 -14.97 -17.59
N PHE A 440 -14.96 -14.14 -16.63
CA PHE A 440 -14.59 -12.75 -16.88
C PHE A 440 -13.51 -12.62 -17.95
N GLU A 441 -12.38 -13.33 -17.81
CA GLU A 441 -11.27 -13.25 -18.77
C GLU A 441 -11.68 -13.74 -20.16
N THR A 442 -12.37 -14.89 -20.24
CA THR A 442 -12.85 -15.43 -21.52
C THR A 442 -13.89 -14.53 -22.19
N GLU A 443 -14.80 -13.92 -21.44
CA GLU A 443 -15.79 -12.99 -21.97
C GLU A 443 -15.14 -11.73 -22.57
N LYS A 444 -14.20 -11.12 -21.85
CA LYS A 444 -13.50 -9.91 -22.32
C LYS A 444 -12.66 -10.20 -23.56
N VAL A 445 -11.93 -11.32 -23.60
CA VAL A 445 -11.21 -11.78 -24.81
C VAL A 445 -12.17 -12.05 -25.97
N ARG A 446 -13.26 -12.77 -25.71
CA ARG A 446 -14.29 -13.08 -26.72
C ARG A 446 -14.90 -11.81 -27.30
N ALA A 447 -15.11 -10.78 -26.49
CA ALA A 447 -15.60 -9.49 -26.97
C ALA A 447 -14.63 -8.84 -27.96
N VAL A 448 -13.31 -8.88 -27.70
CA VAL A 448 -12.30 -8.36 -28.64
C VAL A 448 -12.27 -9.18 -29.93
N MET A 449 -12.21 -10.50 -29.82
CA MET A 449 -12.15 -11.40 -30.98
C MET A 449 -13.42 -11.34 -31.84
N LYS A 450 -14.60 -11.25 -31.22
CA LYS A 450 -15.88 -11.04 -31.92
C LYS A 450 -15.89 -9.74 -32.70
N ARG A 451 -15.37 -8.67 -32.11
CA ARG A 451 -15.28 -7.36 -32.78
C ARG A 451 -14.28 -7.42 -33.95
N GLN A 452 -13.15 -8.11 -33.78
CA GLN A 452 -12.20 -8.33 -34.85
C GLN A 452 -12.78 -9.13 -36.02
N LYS A 453 -13.54 -10.19 -35.73
CA LYS A 453 -14.23 -10.98 -36.76
C LYS A 453 -15.16 -10.10 -37.59
N ARG A 454 -15.96 -9.27 -36.91
CA ARG A 454 -16.85 -8.30 -37.57
C ARG A 454 -16.07 -7.31 -38.44
N TYR A 455 -14.89 -6.86 -38.01
CA TYR A 455 -14.04 -6.00 -38.84
C TYR A 455 -13.55 -6.71 -40.10
N GLN A 456 -13.15 -7.98 -40.00
CA GLN A 456 -12.75 -8.77 -41.17
C GLN A 456 -13.92 -9.02 -42.14
N GLU A 457 -15.12 -9.27 -41.63
CA GLU A 457 -16.34 -9.42 -42.43
C GLU A 457 -16.66 -8.12 -43.20
N ILE A 458 -16.60 -6.96 -42.54
CA ILE A 458 -16.80 -5.65 -43.19
C ILE A 458 -15.74 -5.40 -44.27
N ILE A 459 -14.47 -5.73 -44.00
CA ILE A 459 -13.39 -5.59 -45.00
C ILE A 459 -13.66 -6.51 -46.21
N ALA A 460 -14.10 -7.74 -45.98
CA ALA A 460 -14.43 -8.68 -47.04
C ALA A 460 -15.61 -8.19 -47.90
N GLU A 461 -16.66 -7.63 -47.27
CA GLU A 461 -17.80 -7.01 -47.97
C GLU A 461 -17.36 -5.79 -48.80
N MET A 462 -16.51 -4.92 -48.25
CA MET A 462 -15.97 -3.77 -48.99
C MET A 462 -15.17 -4.20 -50.23
N ILE A 463 -14.35 -5.24 -50.09
CA ILE A 463 -13.59 -5.81 -51.21
C ILE A 463 -14.53 -6.41 -52.26
N ALA A 464 -15.58 -7.10 -51.84
CA ALA A 464 -16.60 -7.65 -52.75
C ALA A 464 -17.36 -6.55 -53.51
N ASP A 465 -17.60 -5.41 -52.86
CA ASP A 465 -18.16 -4.19 -53.47
C ASP A 465 -17.19 -3.48 -54.44
N GLY A 466 -15.96 -3.97 -54.60
CA GLY A 466 -14.91 -3.31 -55.38
C GLY A 466 -14.34 -2.04 -54.75
N LYS A 467 -14.68 -1.77 -53.47
CA LYS A 467 -14.07 -0.69 -52.69
C LYS A 467 -12.76 -1.22 -52.11
N THR A 468 -11.65 -0.60 -52.45
CA THR A 468 -10.44 -0.81 -51.67
C THR A 468 -10.73 -0.33 -50.26
N PRO A 469 -10.47 -1.13 -49.21
CA PRO A 469 -10.38 -0.58 -47.88
C PRO A 469 -9.36 0.54 -48.02
N GLN A 470 -9.81 1.80 -47.91
CA GLN A 470 -8.85 2.86 -47.62
C GLN A 470 -8.07 2.29 -46.45
N ASN A 471 -6.74 2.27 -46.57
CA ASN A 471 -5.93 2.08 -45.38
C ASN A 471 -6.62 3.01 -44.39
N PHE A 472 -7.21 2.43 -43.33
CA PHE A 472 -7.62 3.20 -42.17
C PHE A 472 -6.28 3.66 -41.57
N GLU A 473 -5.57 4.49 -42.35
CA GLU A 473 -4.39 5.23 -42.04
C GLU A 473 -4.77 5.79 -40.71
N GLN A 474 -4.01 5.32 -39.74
CA GLN A 474 -4.20 5.59 -38.34
C GLN A 474 -4.64 7.04 -38.27
N GLU A 475 -5.95 7.28 -38.08
CA GLU A 475 -6.35 8.45 -37.34
C GLU A 475 -5.44 8.33 -36.14
N LYS A 476 -4.49 9.26 -36.08
CA LYS A 476 -3.70 9.48 -34.90
C LYS A 476 -4.77 9.83 -33.87
N ASP A 477 -5.35 8.80 -33.27
CA ASP A 477 -5.89 8.83 -31.93
C ASP A 477 -4.66 9.18 -31.08
N GLU A 478 -4.27 10.45 -31.19
CA GLU A 478 -3.21 11.13 -30.45
C GLU A 478 -3.68 11.41 -29.02
N PHE A 479 -4.91 10.96 -28.69
CA PHE A 479 -5.29 10.75 -27.32
C PHE A 479 -4.42 9.62 -26.76
N ASP A 480 -3.39 10.09 -26.07
CA ASP A 480 -2.37 9.31 -25.41
C ASP A 480 -3.06 8.33 -24.45
N ASP A 481 -3.05 7.02 -24.75
CA ASP A 481 -3.60 5.97 -23.86
C ASP A 481 -3.08 6.13 -22.42
N GLN A 482 -1.87 6.69 -22.28
CA GLN A 482 -1.26 6.98 -20.99
C GLN A 482 -2.02 8.07 -20.23
N LEU A 483 -2.63 9.04 -20.91
CA LEU A 483 -3.39 10.12 -20.31
C LEU A 483 -4.65 9.59 -19.61
N GLU A 484 -5.42 8.71 -20.26
CA GLU A 484 -6.64 8.12 -19.67
C GLU A 484 -6.29 7.34 -18.41
N MET A 485 -5.25 6.50 -18.47
CA MET A 485 -4.73 5.79 -17.30
C MET A 485 -4.25 6.72 -16.19
N MET A 486 -3.52 7.78 -16.54
CA MET A 486 -3.06 8.78 -15.58
C MET A 486 -4.24 9.47 -14.89
N VAL A 487 -5.30 9.81 -15.62
CA VAL A 487 -6.52 10.43 -15.06
C VAL A 487 -7.20 9.47 -14.09
N VAL A 488 -7.42 8.21 -14.47
CA VAL A 488 -8.05 7.21 -13.59
C VAL A 488 -7.21 6.97 -12.34
N HIS A 489 -5.88 6.87 -12.47
CA HIS A 489 -4.98 6.73 -11.34
C HIS A 489 -5.03 7.95 -10.40
N GLU A 490 -5.08 9.17 -10.96
CA GLU A 490 -5.21 10.39 -10.17
C GLU A 490 -6.59 10.48 -9.49
N MET A 491 -7.68 10.01 -10.13
CA MET A 491 -8.99 9.89 -9.48
C MET A 491 -8.94 8.98 -8.26
N VAL A 492 -8.28 7.81 -8.36
CA VAL A 492 -8.09 6.90 -7.22
C VAL A 492 -7.36 7.63 -6.08
N LYS A 493 -6.28 8.37 -6.37
CA LYS A 493 -5.59 9.21 -5.37
C LYS A 493 -6.50 10.28 -4.75
N LYS A 494 -7.36 10.92 -5.53
CA LYS A 494 -8.32 11.91 -5.02
C LYS A 494 -9.32 11.29 -4.07
N TYR A 495 -9.82 10.09 -4.36
CA TYR A 495 -10.68 9.36 -3.42
C TYR A 495 -9.96 9.05 -2.11
N TYR A 496 -8.69 8.63 -2.17
CA TYR A 496 -7.90 8.42 -0.95
C TYR A 496 -7.76 9.72 -0.13
N LYS A 497 -7.40 10.84 -0.77
CA LYS A 497 -7.35 12.16 -0.11
C LYS A 497 -8.70 12.59 0.48
N ALA A 498 -9.80 12.31 -0.20
CA ALA A 498 -11.14 12.60 0.30
C ALA A 498 -11.49 11.73 1.52
N ILE A 499 -11.17 10.43 1.48
CA ILE A 499 -11.35 9.52 2.61
C ILE A 499 -10.53 9.97 3.81
N GLU A 500 -9.26 10.32 3.60
CA GLU A 500 -8.36 10.87 4.62
C GLU A 500 -8.98 12.12 5.25
N PHE A 501 -9.35 13.12 4.45
CA PHE A 501 -9.99 14.35 4.90
C PHE A 501 -11.30 14.09 5.68
N TYR A 502 -12.16 13.19 5.21
CA TYR A 502 -13.40 12.86 5.92
C TYR A 502 -13.18 12.08 7.21
N THR A 503 -12.10 11.30 7.28
CA THR A 503 -11.68 10.60 8.50
C THR A 503 -11.17 11.60 9.53
N GLU A 504 -10.31 12.54 9.14
CA GLU A 504 -9.82 13.62 10.00
C GLU A 504 -10.95 14.52 10.52
N THR A 505 -11.91 14.84 9.66
CA THR A 505 -13.09 15.65 10.04
C THR A 505 -14.18 14.86 10.78
N LYS A 506 -13.94 13.56 11.08
CA LYS A 506 -14.84 12.67 11.83
C LYS A 506 -16.24 12.55 11.24
N LYS A 507 -16.33 12.41 9.91
CA LYS A 507 -17.59 12.25 9.17
C LYS A 507 -17.74 10.82 8.62
N PRO A 508 -18.13 9.83 9.46
CA PRO A 508 -18.12 8.41 9.09
C PRO A 508 -19.04 8.08 7.91
N ASP A 509 -20.17 8.78 7.76
CA ASP A 509 -21.10 8.58 6.65
C ASP A 509 -20.46 8.97 5.30
N GLN A 510 -19.67 10.06 5.29
CA GLN A 510 -18.95 10.51 4.10
C GLN A 510 -17.77 9.60 3.77
N VAL A 511 -17.08 9.06 4.79
CA VAL A 511 -16.05 8.03 4.60
C VAL A 511 -16.64 6.78 3.95
N SER A 512 -17.75 6.26 4.47
CA SER A 512 -18.44 5.09 3.92
C SER A 512 -18.91 5.33 2.47
N ALA A 513 -19.48 6.49 2.18
CA ALA A 513 -19.89 6.87 0.82
C ALA A 513 -18.70 6.98 -0.13
N ALA A 514 -17.60 7.61 0.29
CA ALA A 514 -16.38 7.72 -0.52
C ALA A 514 -15.72 6.36 -0.77
N LYS A 515 -15.63 5.48 0.25
CA LYS A 515 -15.14 4.10 0.10
C LYS A 515 -16.01 3.30 -0.88
N TYR A 516 -17.33 3.45 -0.83
CA TYR A 516 -18.24 2.80 -1.77
C TYR A 516 -18.03 3.30 -3.21
N GLN A 517 -17.90 4.60 -3.42
CA GLN A 517 -17.60 5.17 -4.74
C GLN A 517 -16.22 4.73 -5.26
N LEU A 518 -15.22 4.67 -4.38
CA LEU A 518 -13.90 4.14 -4.71
C LEU A 518 -13.97 2.68 -5.18
N GLN A 519 -14.75 1.83 -4.52
CA GLN A 519 -14.95 0.43 -4.96
C GLN A 519 -15.53 0.33 -6.37
N LYS A 520 -16.49 1.19 -6.73
CA LYS A 520 -17.04 1.26 -8.10
C LYS A 520 -16.03 1.76 -9.12
N LEU A 521 -15.21 2.75 -8.73
CA LEU A 521 -14.12 3.22 -9.57
C LEU A 521 -13.14 2.07 -9.83
N LEU A 522 -12.71 1.35 -8.78
CA LEU A 522 -11.77 0.24 -8.88
C LEU A 522 -12.27 -0.91 -9.76
N GLU A 523 -13.58 -1.18 -9.76
CA GLU A 523 -14.20 -2.11 -10.71
C GLU A 523 -13.99 -1.67 -12.16
N THR A 524 -14.25 -0.40 -12.45
CA THR A 524 -14.03 0.17 -13.78
C THR A 524 -12.54 0.15 -14.14
N VAL A 525 -11.66 0.50 -13.19
CA VAL A 525 -10.20 0.45 -13.37
C VAL A 525 -9.75 -0.96 -13.70
N GLN A 526 -10.26 -1.98 -13.02
CA GLN A 526 -9.90 -3.37 -13.28
C GLN A 526 -10.22 -3.77 -14.72
N GLU A 527 -11.42 -3.44 -15.21
CA GLU A 527 -11.78 -3.77 -16.59
C GLU A 527 -10.88 -3.07 -17.60
N MET A 528 -10.59 -1.79 -17.38
CA MET A 528 -9.72 -1.01 -18.26
C MET A 528 -8.29 -1.56 -18.26
N VAL A 529 -7.71 -1.79 -17.07
CA VAL A 529 -6.37 -2.37 -16.90
C VAL A 529 -6.30 -3.74 -17.56
N TYR A 530 -7.33 -4.57 -17.42
CA TYR A 530 -7.37 -5.88 -18.08
C TYR A 530 -7.23 -5.76 -19.60
N PHE A 531 -7.99 -4.87 -20.25
CA PHE A 531 -7.86 -4.69 -21.70
C PHE A 531 -6.50 -4.11 -22.12
N TRP A 532 -5.95 -3.19 -21.35
CA TRP A 532 -4.62 -2.63 -21.66
C TRP A 532 -3.52 -3.68 -21.52
N GLU A 533 -3.53 -4.45 -20.44
CA GLU A 533 -2.52 -5.46 -20.13
C GLU A 533 -2.76 -6.82 -20.80
N LEU A 534 -3.90 -7.01 -21.48
CA LEU A 534 -4.25 -8.28 -22.12
C LEU A 534 -3.13 -8.76 -23.06
N ASP A 535 -2.54 -9.90 -22.69
CA ASP A 535 -1.56 -10.64 -23.50
C ASP A 535 -2.29 -11.72 -24.32
N TRP A 536 -2.00 -11.78 -25.61
CA TRP A 536 -2.56 -12.78 -26.52
C TRP A 536 -2.00 -14.19 -26.30
N ASN A 537 -0.94 -14.32 -25.49
CA ASN A 537 -0.41 -15.61 -25.07
C ASN A 537 -1.12 -16.20 -23.84
N CYS A 538 -2.03 -15.46 -23.19
CA CYS A 538 -2.73 -15.96 -22.01
C CYS A 538 -3.67 -17.13 -22.31
N TRP A 539 -4.00 -17.93 -21.30
CA TRP A 539 -4.86 -19.10 -21.44
C TRP A 539 -6.24 -18.75 -22.02
N ALA A 540 -6.83 -17.62 -21.61
CA ALA A 540 -8.14 -17.17 -22.08
C ALA A 540 -8.11 -16.83 -23.58
N ALA A 541 -7.04 -16.18 -24.06
CA ALA A 541 -6.82 -15.92 -25.47
C ALA A 541 -6.72 -17.22 -26.28
N GLN A 542 -5.96 -18.19 -25.79
CA GLN A 542 -5.81 -19.49 -26.46
C GLN A 542 -7.13 -20.27 -26.52
N GLU A 543 -7.91 -20.27 -25.44
CA GLU A 543 -9.18 -20.98 -25.36
C GLU A 543 -10.21 -20.38 -26.32
N VAL A 544 -10.40 -19.06 -26.28
CA VAL A 544 -11.34 -18.36 -27.17
C VAL A 544 -10.86 -18.45 -28.63
N ASN A 545 -9.55 -18.47 -28.90
CA ASN A 545 -9.05 -18.60 -30.27
C ASN A 545 -9.41 -19.95 -30.91
N LYS A 546 -9.77 -20.99 -30.15
CA LYS A 546 -10.31 -22.23 -30.72
C LYS A 546 -11.65 -22.00 -31.44
N GLU A 547 -12.46 -21.06 -30.96
CA GLU A 547 -13.74 -20.68 -31.56
C GLU A 547 -13.53 -19.85 -32.85
N PHE A 548 -12.62 -18.86 -32.81
CA PHE A 548 -12.44 -17.89 -33.90
C PHE A 548 -11.39 -18.29 -34.94
N LYS A 549 -10.41 -19.12 -34.57
CA LYS A 549 -9.32 -19.63 -35.43
C LYS A 549 -8.47 -18.53 -36.07
N PHE A 550 -8.17 -17.46 -35.32
CA PHE A 550 -7.23 -16.44 -35.80
C PHE A 550 -5.79 -16.95 -35.74
N ASP A 551 -4.97 -16.52 -36.70
CA ASP A 551 -3.53 -16.74 -36.65
C ASP A 551 -2.89 -15.68 -35.74
N LEU A 552 -2.73 -16.01 -34.46
CA LEU A 552 -2.10 -15.13 -33.47
C LEU A 552 -0.58 -14.95 -33.71
N LYS A 553 0.01 -15.61 -34.71
CA LYS A 553 1.40 -15.37 -35.12
C LYS A 553 1.52 -14.27 -36.17
N ASP A 554 0.42 -13.94 -36.86
CA ASP A 554 0.42 -12.86 -37.84
C ASP A 554 0.54 -11.50 -37.13
N GLU A 555 1.62 -10.77 -37.43
CA GLU A 555 1.90 -9.45 -36.84
C GLU A 555 0.79 -8.45 -37.18
N LYS A 556 0.20 -8.55 -38.37
CA LYS A 556 -0.92 -7.68 -38.77
C LYS A 556 -2.14 -7.97 -37.89
N MET A 557 -2.45 -9.24 -37.67
CA MET A 557 -3.54 -9.66 -36.81
C MET A 557 -3.37 -9.17 -35.37
N LEU A 558 -2.16 -9.31 -34.81
CA LEU A 558 -1.84 -8.82 -33.47
C LEU A 558 -1.97 -7.30 -33.36
N LYS A 559 -1.56 -6.54 -34.39
CA LYS A 559 -1.73 -5.08 -34.43
C LYS A 559 -3.22 -4.69 -34.40
N ASP A 560 -4.06 -5.38 -35.16
CA ASP A 560 -5.50 -5.11 -35.20
C ASP A 560 -6.17 -5.43 -33.85
N LEU A 561 -5.86 -6.60 -33.27
CA LEU A 561 -6.36 -6.98 -31.95
C LEU A 561 -5.91 -6.00 -30.85
N ASN A 562 -4.66 -5.54 -30.90
CA ASN A 562 -4.14 -4.52 -29.98
C ASN A 562 -4.83 -3.16 -30.16
N LYS A 563 -5.22 -2.80 -31.38
CA LYS A 563 -6.00 -1.58 -31.63
C LYS A 563 -7.40 -1.71 -31.03
N ILE A 564 -8.03 -2.89 -31.15
CA ILE A 564 -9.37 -3.12 -30.61
C ILE A 564 -9.37 -3.13 -29.09
N LYS A 565 -8.42 -3.81 -28.43
CA LYS A 565 -8.39 -3.84 -26.96
C LYS A 565 -8.24 -2.44 -26.37
N LYS A 566 -7.40 -1.59 -26.99
CA LYS A 566 -7.26 -0.17 -26.61
C LYS A 566 -8.56 0.61 -26.81
N LYS A 567 -9.21 0.43 -27.96
CA LYS A 567 -10.51 1.05 -28.22
C LYS A 567 -11.58 0.61 -27.22
N MET A 568 -11.58 -0.65 -26.79
CA MET A 568 -12.51 -1.14 -25.76
C MET A 568 -12.20 -0.54 -24.38
N ALA A 569 -10.92 -0.39 -24.01
CA ALA A 569 -10.54 0.31 -22.79
C ALA A 569 -11.01 1.78 -22.80
N LYS A 570 -10.82 2.48 -23.93
CA LYS A 570 -11.32 3.84 -24.16
C LYS A 570 -12.85 3.93 -24.10
N GLU A 571 -13.55 2.97 -24.71
CA GLU A 571 -15.01 2.90 -24.60
C GLU A 571 -15.49 2.69 -23.15
N ILE A 572 -14.76 1.92 -22.34
CA ILE A 572 -15.06 1.81 -20.90
C ILE A 572 -14.85 3.15 -20.18
N PHE A 573 -13.74 3.84 -20.46
CA PHE A 573 -13.47 5.16 -19.91
C PHE A 573 -14.55 6.19 -20.30
N ASP A 574 -14.90 6.26 -21.58
CA ASP A 574 -15.91 7.18 -22.11
C ASP A 574 -17.32 6.84 -21.62
N SER A 575 -17.61 5.55 -21.46
CA SER A 575 -18.92 5.07 -21.00
C SER A 575 -19.06 5.03 -19.48
N ALA A 576 -18.03 5.41 -18.73
CA ALA A 576 -18.00 5.36 -17.27
C ALA A 576 -18.99 6.36 -16.64
N LYS A 577 -20.29 6.02 -16.72
CA LYS A 577 -21.41 6.66 -16.03
C LYS A 577 -21.21 6.69 -14.52
N ASN A 578 -20.31 5.84 -14.00
CA ASN A 578 -20.02 5.68 -12.59
C ASN A 578 -18.97 6.66 -12.06
N PHE A 579 -18.32 7.45 -12.92
CA PHE A 579 -17.37 8.45 -12.44
C PHE A 579 -18.11 9.58 -11.74
N ASN A 580 -17.66 9.89 -10.52
CA ASN A 580 -18.00 11.14 -9.89
C ASN A 580 -17.36 12.26 -10.72
N PHE A 581 -18.21 13.03 -11.41
CA PHE A 581 -17.78 14.05 -12.37
C PHE A 581 -16.89 15.13 -11.74
N GLU A 582 -17.10 15.45 -10.47
CA GLU A 582 -16.28 16.44 -9.77
C GLU A 582 -14.85 15.93 -9.55
N ILE A 583 -14.72 14.67 -9.10
CA ILE A 583 -13.42 14.02 -8.90
C ILE A 583 -12.72 13.81 -10.24
N PHE A 584 -13.45 13.42 -11.28
CA PHE A 584 -12.93 13.30 -12.64
C PHE A 584 -12.39 14.63 -13.16
N LYS A 585 -13.17 15.71 -13.07
CA LYS A 585 -12.75 17.05 -13.50
C LYS A 585 -11.50 17.52 -12.75
N TRP A 586 -11.44 17.25 -11.45
CA TRP A 586 -10.26 17.58 -10.64
C TRP A 586 -9.03 16.80 -11.08
N ALA A 587 -9.14 15.48 -11.21
CA ALA A 587 -8.05 14.62 -11.68
C ALA A 587 -7.56 15.00 -13.08
N LEU A 588 -8.49 15.30 -14.00
CA LEU A 588 -8.16 15.72 -15.35
C LEU A 588 -7.36 17.02 -15.37
N ASN A 589 -7.78 18.02 -14.59
CA ASN A 589 -7.05 19.29 -14.50
C ASN A 589 -5.62 19.09 -13.97
N ASP A 590 -5.46 18.32 -12.89
CA ASP A 590 -4.14 18.04 -12.30
C ASP A 590 -3.21 17.32 -13.29
N VAL A 591 -3.73 16.33 -14.02
CA VAL A 591 -2.95 15.60 -15.03
C VAL A 591 -2.58 16.51 -16.21
N MET A 592 -3.51 17.36 -16.67
CA MET A 592 -3.25 18.31 -17.76
C MET A 592 -2.23 19.38 -17.36
N ASP A 593 -2.27 19.85 -16.12
CA ASP A 593 -1.30 20.82 -15.61
C ASP A 593 0.09 20.17 -15.43
N ALA A 594 0.16 18.93 -14.93
CA ALA A 594 1.41 18.17 -14.87
C ALA A 594 1.98 17.88 -16.28
N LYS A 595 1.13 17.62 -17.28
CA LYS A 595 1.56 17.48 -18.69
C LYS A 595 2.11 18.78 -19.24
N ARG A 596 1.42 19.91 -19.03
CA ARG A 596 1.90 21.24 -19.43
C ARG A 596 3.22 21.62 -18.78
N GLN A 597 3.44 21.27 -17.51
CA GLN A 597 4.71 21.49 -16.82
C GLN A 597 5.85 20.69 -17.46
N ARG A 598 5.65 19.38 -17.69
CA ARG A 598 6.63 18.53 -18.38
C ARG A 598 6.95 19.03 -19.79
N ASP A 599 5.95 19.46 -20.55
CA ASP A 599 6.15 19.98 -21.90
C ASP A 599 6.99 21.27 -21.89
N ARG A 600 6.78 22.16 -20.89
CA ARG A 600 7.61 23.36 -20.69
C ARG A 600 9.04 23.00 -20.32
N GLU A 601 9.26 22.04 -19.43
CA GLU A 601 10.58 21.56 -19.03
C GLU A 601 11.34 20.98 -20.23
N ILE A 602 10.69 20.14 -21.03
CA ILE A 602 11.27 19.57 -22.27
C ILE A 602 11.61 20.68 -23.27
N GLU A 603 10.76 21.69 -23.41
CA GLU A 603 11.03 22.82 -24.30
C GLU A 603 12.21 23.67 -23.81
N GLU A 604 12.30 23.92 -22.50
CA GLU A 604 13.44 24.61 -21.88
C GLU A 604 14.74 23.83 -22.02
N GLU A 605 14.71 22.50 -21.84
CA GLU A 605 15.86 21.63 -22.07
C GLU A 605 16.29 21.65 -23.53
N ARG A 606 15.34 21.56 -24.47
CA ARG A 606 15.62 21.70 -25.91
C ARG A 606 16.22 23.06 -26.23
N LYS A 607 15.75 24.15 -25.60
CA LYS A 607 16.33 25.49 -25.74
C LYS A 607 17.74 25.57 -25.14
N LYS A 608 18.00 24.92 -24.00
CA LYS A 608 19.33 24.82 -23.38
C LYS A 608 20.29 24.02 -24.26
N GLN A 609 19.86 22.89 -24.81
CA GLN A 609 20.64 22.06 -25.74
C GLN A 609 20.95 22.81 -27.04
N LYS A 610 19.97 23.50 -27.64
CA LYS A 610 20.22 24.35 -28.82
C LYS A 610 21.20 25.48 -28.51
N LYS A 611 21.06 26.19 -27.40
CA LYS A 611 22.03 27.22 -26.97
C LYS A 611 23.44 26.65 -26.72
N GLN A 612 23.56 25.42 -26.24
CA GLN A 612 24.85 24.74 -26.10
C GLN A 612 25.43 24.34 -27.46
N GLN A 613 24.61 23.84 -28.38
CA GLN A 613 25.02 23.54 -29.76
C GLN A 613 25.45 24.80 -30.51
N ASP A 614 24.71 25.91 -30.40
CA ASP A 614 25.04 27.17 -31.07
C ASP A 614 26.32 27.82 -30.51
N LYS A 615 26.63 27.61 -29.22
CA LYS A 615 27.89 28.02 -28.60
C LYS A 615 29.08 27.17 -29.04
N MET A 616 28.83 25.91 -29.43
CA MET A 616 29.82 25.01 -30.02
C MET A 616 29.85 25.25 -31.54
N GLY A 617 30.56 26.29 -31.98
CA GLY A 617 30.67 26.64 -33.39
C GLY A 617 31.02 25.42 -34.28
N PRO A 618 30.72 25.47 -35.60
CA PRO A 618 30.79 24.31 -36.50
C PRO A 618 32.16 23.61 -36.57
N GLN A 619 33.24 24.24 -36.11
CA GLN A 619 34.58 23.67 -36.05
C GLN A 619 34.83 22.77 -34.81
N SER A 620 33.97 22.77 -33.77
CA SER A 620 34.21 21.97 -32.56
C SER A 620 33.48 20.62 -32.52
N LEU A 621 32.42 20.42 -33.31
CA LEU A 621 31.60 19.20 -33.29
C LEU A 621 32.37 17.94 -33.70
N THR A 622 33.23 18.02 -34.71
CA THR A 622 34.11 16.91 -35.11
C THR A 622 35.17 16.62 -34.05
N SER A 623 35.77 17.66 -33.46
CA SER A 623 36.77 17.50 -32.40
C SER A 623 36.17 16.94 -31.09
N LEU A 624 34.91 17.27 -30.77
CA LEU A 624 34.21 16.80 -29.57
C LEU A 624 33.69 15.37 -29.74
N VAL A 625 33.18 14.99 -30.91
CA VAL A 625 32.81 13.60 -31.20
C VAL A 625 34.06 12.71 -31.17
N ILE A 626 35.17 13.16 -31.74
CA ILE A 626 36.44 12.42 -31.69
C ILE A 626 36.95 12.32 -30.24
N ASN A 627 36.96 13.41 -29.46
CA ASN A 627 37.44 13.36 -28.07
C ASN A 627 36.50 12.57 -27.14
N ASN A 628 35.18 12.76 -27.21
CA ASN A 628 34.26 12.05 -26.31
C ASN A 628 34.10 10.58 -26.70
N THR A 629 34.17 10.23 -27.98
CA THR A 629 34.14 8.83 -28.39
C THR A 629 35.44 8.14 -28.00
N ILE A 630 36.61 8.72 -28.32
CA ILE A 630 37.91 8.10 -28.02
C ILE A 630 38.25 8.09 -26.53
N LYS A 631 37.82 9.10 -25.75
CA LYS A 631 38.11 9.17 -24.30
C LYS A 631 37.01 8.59 -23.41
N SER A 632 35.87 8.14 -23.96
CA SER A 632 34.88 7.47 -23.13
C SER A 632 35.44 6.13 -22.62
N PRO A 633 35.24 5.79 -21.33
CA PRO A 633 35.59 4.46 -20.81
C PRO A 633 34.96 3.34 -21.63
N GLN A 634 33.74 3.57 -22.16
CA GLN A 634 33.01 2.63 -22.99
C GLN A 634 33.74 2.28 -24.29
N PHE A 635 34.41 3.24 -24.92
CA PHE A 635 35.23 2.99 -26.11
C PHE A 635 36.42 2.09 -25.78
N PHE A 636 37.14 2.38 -24.69
CA PHE A 636 38.23 1.50 -24.23
C PHE A 636 37.75 0.11 -23.83
N PHE A 637 36.58 -0.02 -23.19
CA PHE A 637 35.96 -1.33 -22.92
C PHE A 637 35.59 -2.08 -24.19
N SER A 638 35.01 -1.40 -25.18
CA SER A 638 34.67 -2.03 -26.47
C SER A 638 35.92 -2.45 -27.25
N LEU A 639 36.98 -1.64 -27.24
CA LEU A 639 38.25 -1.95 -27.89
C LEU A 639 38.98 -3.10 -27.19
N SER A 640 39.03 -3.10 -25.86
CA SER A 640 39.63 -4.19 -25.10
C SER A 640 38.84 -5.49 -25.23
N PHE A 641 37.50 -5.45 -25.26
CA PHE A 641 36.66 -6.61 -25.55
C PHE A 641 36.94 -7.17 -26.95
N LEU A 642 37.08 -6.30 -27.95
CA LEU A 642 37.39 -6.69 -29.33
C LEU A 642 38.80 -7.31 -29.43
N MET A 643 39.78 -6.77 -28.69
CA MET A 643 41.12 -7.36 -28.59
C MET A 643 41.10 -8.74 -27.90
N VAL A 644 40.28 -8.93 -26.85
CA VAL A 644 40.10 -10.24 -26.21
C VAL A 644 39.50 -11.24 -27.20
N ILE A 645 38.48 -10.85 -27.97
CA ILE A 645 37.91 -11.69 -29.03
C ILE A 645 38.98 -12.07 -30.06
N LEU A 646 39.78 -11.11 -30.51
CA LEU A 646 40.86 -11.37 -31.48
C LEU A 646 41.93 -12.32 -30.90
N ILE A 647 42.30 -12.18 -29.63
CA ILE A 647 43.24 -13.10 -28.96
C ILE A 647 42.64 -14.49 -28.85
N VAL A 648 41.38 -14.64 -28.43
CA VAL A 648 40.70 -15.93 -28.35
C VAL A 648 40.62 -16.60 -29.72
N ILE A 649 40.25 -15.85 -30.75
CA ILE A 649 40.23 -16.33 -32.14
C ILE A 649 41.64 -16.78 -32.56
N TYR A 650 42.68 -16.00 -32.29
CA TYR A 650 44.06 -16.34 -32.64
C TYR A 650 44.57 -17.59 -31.89
N SER A 651 44.25 -17.73 -30.61
CA SER A 651 44.62 -18.90 -29.79
C SER A 651 43.89 -20.18 -30.21
N VAL A 652 42.62 -20.08 -30.59
CA VAL A 652 41.82 -21.22 -31.06
C VAL A 652 42.27 -21.68 -32.44
N LEU A 653 42.64 -20.75 -33.32
CA LEU A 653 43.04 -21.08 -34.69
C LEU A 653 44.53 -21.44 -34.82
N GLY A 654 45.39 -20.89 -33.97
CA GLY A 654 46.83 -21.17 -33.97
C GLY A 654 47.20 -22.61 -33.58
N ASN A 655 46.29 -23.33 -32.91
CA ASN A 655 46.53 -24.70 -32.46
C ASN A 655 46.04 -25.78 -33.43
N ASN A 656 45.29 -25.43 -34.48
CA ASN A 656 44.77 -26.40 -35.44
C ASN A 656 45.25 -26.04 -36.85
N GLY A 657 46.13 -26.87 -37.42
CA GLY A 657 46.72 -26.67 -38.75
C GLY A 657 45.75 -26.69 -39.94
N SER A 658 44.43 -26.80 -39.71
CA SER A 658 43.37 -26.76 -40.74
C SER A 658 42.56 -25.45 -40.77
N SER A 659 42.93 -24.46 -39.95
CA SER A 659 42.12 -23.25 -39.66
C SER A 659 42.03 -22.19 -40.77
N ASN A 660 42.85 -22.29 -41.83
CA ASN A 660 42.94 -21.22 -42.86
C ASN A 660 41.72 -21.15 -43.80
N GLU A 661 41.03 -22.27 -44.06
CA GLU A 661 39.86 -22.26 -44.95
C GLU A 661 38.61 -21.66 -44.31
N ILE A 662 38.40 -21.91 -43.02
CA ILE A 662 37.26 -21.37 -42.26
C ILE A 662 37.40 -19.85 -42.10
N LEU A 663 38.62 -19.34 -41.88
CA LEU A 663 38.87 -17.91 -41.76
C LEU A 663 38.59 -17.16 -43.06
N GLN A 664 38.94 -17.76 -44.21
CA GLN A 664 38.63 -17.18 -45.52
C GLN A 664 37.12 -17.17 -45.82
N GLN A 665 36.37 -18.20 -45.38
CA GLN A 665 34.92 -18.21 -45.52
C GLN A 665 34.22 -17.15 -44.63
N ILE A 666 34.68 -16.98 -43.39
CA ILE A 666 34.12 -15.96 -42.48
C ILE A 666 34.44 -14.54 -42.98
N LEU A 667 35.65 -14.30 -43.49
CA LEU A 667 36.01 -13.00 -44.08
C LEU A 667 35.22 -12.71 -45.36
N LYS A 668 34.96 -13.72 -46.21
CA LYS A 668 34.11 -13.55 -47.40
C LYS A 668 32.65 -13.24 -47.06
N THR A 669 32.09 -13.89 -46.05
CA THR A 669 30.67 -13.69 -45.66
C THR A 669 30.47 -12.41 -44.85
N GLY A 670 31.44 -12.02 -44.02
CA GLY A 670 31.40 -10.78 -43.24
C GLY A 670 31.53 -9.51 -44.10
N PHE A 671 32.44 -9.49 -45.10
CA PHE A 671 32.64 -8.30 -45.94
C PHE A 671 31.51 -8.04 -46.93
N LEU A 672 30.83 -9.09 -47.43
CA LEU A 672 29.72 -8.92 -48.36
C LEU A 672 28.46 -8.31 -47.72
N ASN A 673 28.34 -8.38 -46.39
CA ASN A 673 27.16 -7.89 -45.67
C ASN A 673 27.31 -6.44 -45.13
N MET A 674 28.51 -5.84 -45.19
CA MET A 674 28.72 -4.46 -44.76
C MET A 674 28.56 -3.41 -45.88
N ASN A 675 28.36 -3.84 -47.13
CA ASN A 675 28.09 -2.95 -48.27
C ASN A 675 26.59 -2.76 -48.58
N SER A 676 25.67 -3.25 -47.74
CA SER A 676 24.22 -3.16 -47.97
C SER A 676 23.43 -2.34 -46.95
N LYS A 677 24.09 -1.47 -46.17
CA LYS A 677 23.40 -0.49 -45.31
C LYS A 677 23.98 0.89 -45.42
#